data_AF-A0A9E4TCZ1-F1
#
_entry.id   AF-A0A9E4TCZ1-F1
#
_cell.length_a   1.000
_cell.length_b   1.000
_cell.length_c   1.000
_cell.angle_alpha   90.00
_cell.angle_beta   90.00
_cell.angle_gamma   90.00
#
_symmetry.space_group_name_H-M   'P 1'
#
loop_
_entity.id
_entity.type
_entity.pdbx_description
1 polymer ?
#
loop_
_entity_poly.entity_id
_entity_poly.type
_entity_poly.pdbx_seq_one_letter_code
_entity_poly.pdbx_strand_id
1 'polypeptide(L)'
;MAVFELPFNVIDTRDHECDSESCELVQQLPTALREAALENSFLLRYLHSLPIAEIGIPTYHEELEKSDGDEDSPNIIYKAHAGGTFIHVFADPEGIRDWYIAIEPSAEHPKFPQIMADIEEGLIEYTDELEAAEGDQQLAGILRWVLAQIFKQPVEMEIDEILALPKGFLGEEIKKAEDEPPALPEGAEDSAGTDAGGESNSTAVAVAEKTETAVARPKKKSSLLAPLVKLFGGGSKSTLDIAGKYGLDEDDLEGIKYSMVREKVGLGVLQPMINDHHIEDISCSGVGQIFIEHKIFLSMKASFGYKTHAELDEHVLRLSERIKKPVTFRQPVVDASLPDGSRINIVYGQDVSLRGTNYTIRKFSEDPISIIQLCKWRSLNWEMAAYLSIMIEDGMNMFVSGETASGKTTLMNALCTFIPPNAKIVSIEDTAEVNVPHQNWIKEVTRKPKSGETDSGVGMFDLLRAALRQRPEFIIIGEIRGEEGLIAFQAMQTGHPVMATFHASSVQKLIQRLVGDPILVPKNYIDNLNIAVMQVAVRLPDGSVGRRAISINEIVNYDSAADAFSFVEVFQWDPVTDTFDFTGFNNSYLLEQIIAPARGYPPARRRQIYSLVKRRARILEKLAASGLEGYQEVYRTIAKAIKDGVF
;
A
#
# COMPACT_ATOMS: atom_id res chain seq x y z
N MET A 1 -4.61 -28.71 11.77
CA MET A 1 -5.53 -27.74 11.14
C MET A 1 -5.84 -26.63 12.13
N ALA A 2 -5.56 -25.40 11.72
CA ALA A 2 -5.85 -24.17 12.43
C ALA A 2 -7.26 -24.09 13.08
N VAL A 3 -7.43 -23.19 14.04
CA VAL A 3 -8.75 -22.78 14.51
C VAL A 3 -9.35 -21.88 13.45
N PHE A 4 -10.40 -22.36 12.80
CA PHE A 4 -11.38 -21.47 12.19
C PHE A 4 -12.55 -21.43 13.16
N GLU A 5 -12.78 -20.26 13.75
CA GLU A 5 -13.82 -20.01 14.73
C GLU A 5 -14.68 -18.88 14.20
N LEU A 6 -15.98 -19.15 14.09
CA LEU A 6 -16.95 -18.14 13.73
C LEU A 6 -17.72 -17.71 14.98
N PRO A 7 -18.15 -16.44 15.06
CA PRO A 7 -18.96 -15.94 16.17
C PRO A 7 -20.35 -16.57 16.28
N PHE A 8 -20.74 -17.39 15.31
CA PHE A 8 -22.09 -17.93 15.18
C PHE A 8 -22.05 -19.37 14.67
N ASN A 9 -23.16 -20.09 14.91
CA ASN A 9 -23.33 -21.45 14.41
C ASN A 9 -23.70 -21.42 12.93
N VAL A 10 -22.89 -22.09 12.12
CA VAL A 10 -23.09 -22.18 10.67
C VAL A 10 -24.20 -23.17 10.36
N ILE A 11 -25.08 -22.82 9.42
CA ILE A 11 -26.10 -23.73 8.87
C ILE A 11 -25.42 -24.65 7.87
N ASP A 12 -25.67 -25.96 7.96
CA ASP A 12 -25.13 -26.93 7.01
C ASP A 12 -25.86 -26.81 5.67
N THR A 13 -25.17 -26.31 4.65
CA THR A 13 -25.71 -26.01 3.31
C THR A 13 -25.41 -27.09 2.28
N ARG A 14 -24.82 -28.22 2.67
CA ARG A 14 -24.38 -29.29 1.76
C ARG A 14 -25.50 -29.93 0.93
N ASP A 15 -26.77 -29.71 1.30
CA ASP A 15 -27.95 -30.18 0.58
C ASP A 15 -28.74 -29.03 -0.12
N HIS A 16 -28.23 -27.79 -0.08
CA HIS A 16 -28.87 -26.63 -0.68
C HIS A 16 -28.26 -26.29 -2.05
N GLU A 17 -28.79 -26.89 -3.13
CA GLU A 17 -28.55 -26.42 -4.50
C GLU A 17 -29.29 -25.09 -4.72
N CYS A 18 -28.62 -23.96 -4.49
CA CYS A 18 -29.19 -22.61 -4.67
C CYS A 18 -28.30 -21.77 -5.60
N ASP A 19 -28.13 -22.22 -6.83
CA ASP A 19 -27.42 -21.47 -7.88
C ASP A 19 -28.38 -20.61 -8.74
N SER A 20 -29.57 -20.29 -8.23
CA SER A 20 -30.64 -19.67 -9.04
C SER A 20 -31.21 -18.38 -8.42
N GLU A 21 -31.49 -17.38 -9.26
CA GLU A 21 -32.23 -16.15 -8.89
C GLU A 21 -33.59 -16.43 -8.21
N SER A 22 -34.11 -17.66 -8.34
CA SER A 22 -35.33 -18.13 -7.68
C SER A 22 -35.20 -18.44 -6.19
N CYS A 23 -34.00 -18.40 -5.63
CA CYS A 23 -33.76 -18.75 -4.24
C CYS A 23 -34.28 -17.68 -3.26
N GLU A 24 -34.95 -18.12 -2.20
CA GLU A 24 -35.64 -17.23 -1.25
C GLU A 24 -34.67 -16.27 -0.56
N LEU A 25 -33.48 -16.74 -0.18
CA LEU A 25 -32.44 -15.88 0.38
C LEU A 25 -31.99 -14.81 -0.61
N VAL A 26 -31.64 -15.21 -1.83
CA VAL A 26 -31.17 -14.32 -2.89
C VAL A 26 -32.19 -13.21 -3.18
N GLN A 27 -33.49 -13.52 -3.11
CA GLN A 27 -34.56 -12.53 -3.29
C GLN A 27 -34.67 -11.51 -2.14
N GLN A 28 -34.26 -11.89 -0.93
CA GLN A 28 -34.25 -11.02 0.25
C GLN A 28 -32.99 -10.16 0.34
N LEU A 29 -31.91 -10.53 -0.36
CA LEU A 29 -30.66 -9.76 -0.34
C LEU A 29 -30.83 -8.36 -0.96
N PRO A 30 -30.24 -7.32 -0.35
CA PRO A 30 -30.13 -6.00 -0.96
C PRO A 30 -29.45 -6.08 -2.34
N THR A 31 -29.85 -5.20 -3.27
CA THR A 31 -29.41 -5.26 -4.68
C THR A 31 -27.90 -5.38 -4.85
N ALA A 32 -27.11 -4.56 -4.16
CA ALA A 32 -25.65 -4.57 -4.29
C ALA A 32 -25.02 -5.88 -3.78
N LEU A 33 -25.44 -6.37 -2.61
CA LEU A 33 -24.96 -7.64 -2.07
C LEU A 33 -25.38 -8.82 -2.95
N ARG A 34 -26.60 -8.76 -3.50
CA ARG A 34 -27.11 -9.79 -4.41
C ARG A 34 -26.30 -9.88 -5.69
N GLU A 35 -26.00 -8.73 -6.31
CA GLU A 35 -25.16 -8.67 -7.51
C GLU A 35 -23.76 -9.25 -7.21
N ALA A 36 -23.13 -8.82 -6.11
CA ALA A 36 -21.81 -9.34 -5.71
C ALA A 36 -21.83 -10.85 -5.42
N ALA A 37 -22.87 -11.35 -4.76
CA ALA A 37 -23.01 -12.78 -4.43
C ALA A 37 -23.27 -13.65 -5.67
N LEU A 38 -24.07 -13.17 -6.64
CA LEU A 38 -24.30 -13.89 -7.89
C LEU A 38 -23.06 -13.92 -8.80
N GLU A 39 -22.18 -12.91 -8.69
CA GLU A 39 -20.89 -12.90 -9.37
C GLU A 39 -19.82 -13.76 -8.67
N ASN A 40 -20.00 -14.12 -7.40
CA ASN A 40 -19.00 -14.80 -6.57
C ASN A 40 -19.65 -15.95 -5.77
N SER A 41 -19.58 -17.17 -6.31
CA SER A 41 -20.23 -18.37 -5.74
C SER A 41 -19.87 -18.61 -4.28
N PHE A 42 -18.60 -18.42 -3.91
CA PHE A 42 -18.13 -18.60 -2.53
C PHE A 42 -18.71 -17.57 -1.54
N LEU A 43 -19.01 -16.34 -1.99
CA LEU A 43 -19.72 -15.34 -1.17
C LEU A 43 -21.17 -15.76 -0.98
N LEU A 44 -21.83 -16.23 -2.03
CA LEU A 44 -23.20 -16.75 -1.94
C LEU A 44 -23.29 -17.93 -0.98
N ARG A 45 -22.39 -18.91 -1.10
CA ARG A 45 -22.28 -20.06 -0.19
C ARG A 45 -22.10 -19.60 1.26
N TYR A 46 -21.22 -18.63 1.49
CA TYR A 46 -21.04 -18.05 2.82
C TYR A 46 -22.33 -17.44 3.38
N LEU A 47 -23.07 -16.65 2.58
CA LEU A 47 -24.35 -16.06 2.99
C LEU A 47 -25.40 -17.13 3.33
N HIS A 48 -25.44 -18.23 2.59
CA HIS A 48 -26.32 -19.37 2.89
C HIS A 48 -25.99 -20.05 4.23
N SER A 49 -24.72 -20.02 4.60
CA SER A 49 -24.21 -20.61 5.83
C SER A 49 -24.54 -19.76 7.07
N LEU A 50 -24.92 -18.49 6.88
CA LEU A 50 -25.22 -17.56 7.97
C LEU A 50 -26.59 -17.86 8.63
N PRO A 51 -26.67 -17.80 9.97
CA PRO A 51 -27.96 -17.84 10.67
C PRO A 51 -28.67 -16.49 10.59
N ILE A 52 -29.14 -16.12 9.40
CA ILE A 52 -29.72 -14.79 9.10
C ILE A 52 -30.91 -14.44 10.01
N ALA A 53 -31.67 -15.43 10.46
CA ALA A 53 -32.74 -15.23 11.42
C ALA A 53 -32.27 -14.74 12.79
N GLU A 54 -31.01 -15.04 13.15
CA GLU A 54 -30.39 -14.66 14.43
C GLU A 54 -29.59 -13.37 14.29
N ILE A 55 -28.75 -13.28 13.25
CA ILE A 55 -27.77 -12.19 13.12
C ILE A 55 -28.20 -11.08 12.15
N GLY A 56 -29.25 -11.30 11.35
CA GLY A 56 -29.68 -10.39 10.29
C GLY A 56 -28.86 -10.53 9.01
N ILE A 57 -29.31 -9.86 7.95
CA ILE A 57 -28.59 -9.79 6.67
C ILE A 57 -27.47 -8.75 6.80
N PRO A 58 -26.21 -9.09 6.49
CA PRO A 58 -25.11 -8.13 6.53
C PRO A 58 -25.31 -6.97 5.54
N THR A 59 -24.87 -5.78 5.93
CA THR A 59 -24.81 -4.60 5.04
C THR A 59 -23.60 -4.72 4.12
N TYR A 60 -23.77 -4.47 2.82
CA TYR A 60 -22.67 -4.58 1.84
C TYR A 60 -22.10 -3.24 1.42
N HIS A 61 -20.78 -3.13 1.43
CA HIS A 61 -20.01 -1.97 1.00
C HIS A 61 -18.94 -2.38 -0.02
N GLU A 62 -18.93 -1.73 -1.19
CA GLU A 62 -17.83 -1.96 -2.16
C GLU A 62 -16.52 -1.35 -1.63
N GLU A 63 -16.60 -0.16 -1.02
CA GLU A 63 -15.53 0.50 -0.28
C GLU A 63 -16.10 1.01 1.05
N LEU A 64 -15.31 0.93 2.14
CA LEU A 64 -15.72 1.39 3.46
C LEU A 64 -15.59 2.91 3.61
N GLU A 65 -16.47 3.49 4.41
CA GLU A 65 -16.41 4.86 4.87
C GLU A 65 -15.97 4.93 6.34
N LYS A 66 -15.38 6.06 6.76
CA LYS A 66 -14.95 6.22 8.16
C LYS A 66 -16.11 6.12 9.16
N SER A 67 -17.32 6.52 8.76
CA SER A 67 -18.53 6.45 9.59
C SER A 67 -18.97 5.03 9.87
N ASP A 68 -18.54 4.04 9.09
CA ASP A 68 -18.88 2.63 9.34
C ASP A 68 -18.30 2.15 10.69
N GLY A 69 -17.20 2.76 11.14
CA GLY A 69 -16.61 2.47 12.45
C GLY A 69 -17.35 3.06 13.65
N ASP A 70 -18.36 3.89 13.42
CA ASP A 70 -19.21 4.45 14.49
C ASP A 70 -20.37 3.50 14.86
N GLU A 71 -20.54 2.38 14.14
CA GLU A 71 -21.59 1.40 14.42
C GLU A 71 -21.21 0.54 15.64
N ASP A 72 -22.01 0.61 16.70
CA ASP A 72 -21.75 -0.12 17.97
C ASP A 72 -21.80 -1.66 17.81
N SER A 73 -22.55 -2.15 16.82
CA SER A 73 -22.76 -3.59 16.57
C SER A 73 -22.67 -3.88 15.07
N PRO A 74 -21.48 -3.84 14.48
CA PRO A 74 -21.33 -3.98 13.03
C PRO A 74 -21.74 -5.38 12.55
N ASN A 75 -22.44 -5.43 11.42
CA ASN A 75 -22.70 -6.64 10.64
C ASN A 75 -22.53 -6.26 9.16
N ILE A 76 -21.26 -6.13 8.74
CA ILE A 76 -20.87 -5.50 7.49
C ILE A 76 -20.02 -6.46 6.66
N ILE A 77 -20.36 -6.63 5.39
CA ILE A 77 -19.51 -7.28 4.39
C ILE A 77 -18.94 -6.20 3.47
N TYR A 78 -17.63 -6.25 3.25
CA TYR A 78 -16.98 -5.43 2.22
C TYR A 78 -16.01 -6.24 1.39
N LYS A 79 -15.71 -5.73 0.19
CA LYS A 79 -14.78 -6.37 -0.73
C LYS A 79 -13.34 -5.99 -0.38
N ALA A 80 -12.45 -6.98 -0.27
CA ALA A 80 -11.03 -6.71 -0.06
C ALA A 80 -10.43 -6.04 -1.30
N HIS A 81 -9.47 -5.14 -1.09
CA HIS A 81 -8.84 -4.37 -2.17
C HIS A 81 -8.18 -5.24 -3.25
N ALA A 82 -7.61 -6.38 -2.87
CA ALA A 82 -6.93 -7.30 -3.76
C ALA A 82 -7.31 -8.77 -3.51
N GLY A 83 -7.10 -9.61 -4.51
CA GLY A 83 -7.29 -11.06 -4.40
C GLY A 83 -8.74 -11.54 -4.51
N GLY A 84 -9.70 -10.64 -4.76
CA GLY A 84 -11.09 -11.00 -5.03
C GLY A 84 -11.84 -11.58 -3.82
N THR A 85 -11.33 -11.43 -2.60
CA THR A 85 -11.95 -11.94 -1.37
C THR A 85 -12.90 -10.90 -0.75
N PHE A 86 -13.78 -11.34 0.14
CA PHE A 86 -14.65 -10.45 0.92
C PHE A 86 -14.34 -10.59 2.41
N ILE A 87 -14.63 -9.55 3.19
CA ILE A 87 -14.43 -9.53 4.64
C ILE A 87 -15.78 -9.27 5.30
N HIS A 88 -16.15 -10.08 6.28
CA HIS A 88 -17.27 -9.85 7.17
C HIS A 88 -16.77 -9.34 8.52
N VAL A 89 -17.10 -8.09 8.83
CA VAL A 89 -16.94 -7.47 10.14
C VAL A 89 -18.19 -7.75 10.94
N PHE A 90 -18.04 -8.47 12.05
CA PHE A 90 -19.16 -8.87 12.88
C PHE A 90 -18.91 -8.54 14.35
N ALA A 91 -19.88 -7.90 14.99
CA ALA A 91 -19.82 -7.54 16.40
C ALA A 91 -19.61 -8.77 17.29
N ASP A 92 -18.83 -8.63 18.37
CA ASP A 92 -18.81 -9.63 19.44
C ASP A 92 -19.64 -9.15 20.63
N PRO A 93 -20.88 -9.65 20.83
CA PRO A 93 -21.75 -9.17 21.91
C PRO A 93 -21.20 -9.42 23.32
N GLU A 94 -20.31 -10.41 23.48
CA GLU A 94 -19.70 -10.78 24.76
C GLU A 94 -18.24 -10.33 24.88
N GLY A 95 -17.66 -9.84 23.78
CA GLY A 95 -16.26 -9.49 23.68
C GLY A 95 -15.98 -8.00 23.74
N ILE A 96 -14.68 -7.67 23.69
CA ILE A 96 -14.18 -6.29 23.58
C ILE A 96 -13.78 -5.99 22.13
N ARG A 97 -13.61 -7.02 21.30
CA ARG A 97 -13.09 -6.90 19.93
C ARG A 97 -14.03 -7.59 18.97
N ASP A 98 -14.40 -6.86 17.92
CA ASP A 98 -15.18 -7.39 16.82
C ASP A 98 -14.40 -8.41 16.01
N TRP A 99 -15.14 -9.23 15.27
CA TRP A 99 -14.63 -10.29 14.43
C TRP A 99 -14.30 -9.79 13.04
N TYR A 100 -13.11 -10.15 12.59
CA TYR A 100 -12.69 -10.05 11.20
C TYR A 100 -12.75 -11.44 10.58
N ILE A 101 -13.68 -11.64 9.66
CA ILE A 101 -13.93 -12.94 9.04
C ILE A 101 -13.60 -12.82 7.55
N ALA A 102 -12.51 -13.44 7.12
CA ALA A 102 -12.20 -13.54 5.70
C ALA A 102 -13.13 -14.56 5.03
N ILE A 103 -13.82 -14.12 3.97
CA ILE A 103 -14.65 -14.92 3.09
C ILE A 103 -13.82 -15.17 1.82
N GLU A 104 -13.39 -16.41 1.66
CA GLU A 104 -12.45 -16.83 0.63
C GLU A 104 -13.04 -17.98 -0.21
N PRO A 105 -12.61 -18.15 -1.48
CA PRO A 105 -12.89 -19.36 -2.23
C PRO A 105 -12.41 -20.60 -1.45
N SER A 106 -13.29 -21.57 -1.26
CA SER A 106 -12.98 -22.78 -0.49
C SER A 106 -13.67 -23.99 -1.11
N ALA A 107 -13.00 -25.13 -1.01
CA ALA A 107 -13.54 -26.41 -1.46
C ALA A 107 -14.11 -27.16 -0.25
N GLU A 108 -15.35 -27.62 -0.36
CA GLU A 108 -16.07 -28.31 0.72
C GLU A 108 -16.05 -29.84 0.53
N HIS A 109 -15.35 -30.32 -0.50
CA HIS A 109 -15.26 -31.74 -0.80
C HIS A 109 -14.82 -32.58 0.43
N PRO A 110 -15.56 -33.64 0.82
CA PRO A 110 -15.29 -34.42 2.03
C PRO A 110 -13.89 -35.05 2.11
N LYS A 111 -13.26 -35.25 0.95
CA LYS A 111 -11.89 -35.80 0.82
C LYS A 111 -10.82 -34.72 0.60
N PHE A 112 -11.10 -33.46 0.91
CA PHE A 112 -10.18 -32.34 0.68
C PHE A 112 -8.73 -32.62 1.15
N PRO A 113 -8.46 -33.18 2.34
CA PRO A 113 -7.08 -33.49 2.75
C PRO A 113 -6.36 -34.50 1.84
N GLN A 114 -7.09 -35.48 1.29
CA GLN A 114 -6.52 -36.48 0.37
C GLN A 114 -6.30 -35.88 -1.03
N ILE A 115 -7.23 -35.02 -1.48
CA ILE A 115 -7.08 -34.29 -2.74
C ILE A 115 -5.83 -33.41 -2.69
N MET A 116 -5.63 -32.65 -1.62
CA MET A 116 -4.45 -31.80 -1.46
C MET A 116 -3.15 -32.62 -1.45
N ALA A 117 -3.14 -33.77 -0.78
CA ALA A 117 -1.98 -34.67 -0.79
C ALA A 117 -1.66 -35.22 -2.19
N ASP A 118 -2.69 -35.64 -2.95
CA ASP A 118 -2.51 -36.10 -4.33
C ASP A 118 -2.04 -34.98 -5.27
N ILE A 119 -2.51 -33.75 -5.06
CA ILE A 119 -2.05 -32.57 -5.81
C ILE A 119 -0.57 -32.32 -5.50
N GLU A 120 -0.16 -32.35 -4.23
CA GLU A 120 1.25 -32.19 -3.84
C GLU A 120 2.15 -33.27 -4.47
N GLU A 121 1.69 -34.52 -4.55
CA GLU A 121 2.39 -35.58 -5.28
C GLU A 121 2.48 -35.26 -6.78
N GLY A 122 1.38 -34.78 -7.39
CA GLY A 122 1.36 -34.38 -8.78
C GLY A 122 2.29 -33.20 -9.10
N LEU A 123 2.47 -32.26 -8.17
CA LEU A 123 3.40 -31.13 -8.34
C LEU A 123 4.86 -31.57 -8.48
N ILE A 124 5.23 -32.74 -7.94
CA ILE A 124 6.62 -33.25 -8.01
C ILE A 124 7.07 -33.41 -9.47
N GLU A 125 6.16 -33.82 -10.38
CA GLU A 125 6.44 -33.97 -11.82
C GLU A 125 6.80 -32.66 -12.53
N TYR A 126 6.50 -31.52 -11.88
CA TYR A 126 6.67 -30.16 -12.42
C TYR A 126 7.63 -29.31 -11.57
N THR A 127 8.46 -29.96 -10.75
CA THR A 127 9.39 -29.25 -9.85
C THR A 127 10.35 -28.35 -10.65
N ASP A 128 10.88 -28.84 -11.77
CA ASP A 128 11.80 -28.07 -12.63
C ASP A 128 11.14 -26.79 -13.18
N GLU A 129 9.89 -26.88 -13.63
CA GLU A 129 9.12 -25.74 -14.12
C GLU A 129 8.81 -24.73 -13.01
N LEU A 130 8.45 -25.19 -11.81
CA LEU A 130 8.17 -24.34 -10.66
C LEU A 130 9.44 -23.65 -10.15
N GLU A 131 10.57 -24.35 -10.11
CA GLU A 131 11.87 -23.78 -9.68
C GLU A 131 12.43 -22.77 -10.69
N ALA A 132 12.02 -22.85 -11.96
CA ALA A 132 12.39 -21.88 -13.00
C ALA A 132 11.67 -20.53 -12.86
N ALA A 133 10.74 -20.37 -11.91
CA ALA A 133 10.02 -19.12 -11.71
C ALA A 133 10.91 -18.00 -11.15
N GLU A 134 10.97 -16.87 -11.84
CA GLU A 134 11.62 -15.64 -11.39
C GLU A 134 10.60 -14.70 -10.72
N GLY A 135 10.23 -15.05 -9.49
CA GLY A 135 9.35 -14.24 -8.64
C GLY A 135 7.89 -14.71 -8.58
N ASP A 136 7.12 -14.09 -7.68
CA ASP A 136 5.82 -14.60 -7.24
C ASP A 136 4.76 -14.59 -8.37
N GLN A 137 4.76 -13.58 -9.25
CA GLN A 137 3.81 -13.50 -10.37
C GLN A 137 4.01 -14.64 -11.37
N GLN A 138 5.26 -14.90 -11.76
CA GLN A 138 5.58 -16.00 -12.66
C GLN A 138 5.30 -17.35 -12.00
N LEU A 139 5.62 -17.50 -10.70
CA LEU A 139 5.33 -18.71 -9.95
C LEU A 139 3.82 -18.99 -9.87
N ALA A 140 3.00 -17.97 -9.63
CA ALA A 140 1.54 -18.09 -9.67
C ALA A 140 1.04 -18.57 -11.02
N GLY A 141 1.50 -17.96 -12.12
CA GLY A 141 1.13 -18.35 -13.47
C GLY A 141 1.52 -19.79 -13.80
N ILE A 142 2.74 -20.20 -13.47
CA ILE A 142 3.21 -21.58 -13.66
C ILE A 142 2.39 -22.55 -12.80
N LEU A 143 2.14 -22.23 -11.54
CA LEU A 143 1.35 -23.09 -10.65
C LEU A 143 -0.09 -23.27 -11.16
N ARG A 144 -0.75 -22.21 -11.63
CA ARG A 144 -2.09 -22.31 -12.25
C ARG A 144 -2.06 -23.20 -13.49
N TRP A 145 -1.04 -23.04 -14.34
CA TRP A 145 -0.85 -23.89 -15.51
C TRP A 145 -0.68 -25.37 -15.12
N VAL A 146 0.17 -25.68 -14.13
CA VAL A 146 0.39 -27.04 -13.62
C VAL A 146 -0.91 -27.62 -13.05
N LEU A 147 -1.65 -26.84 -12.24
CA LEU A 147 -2.93 -27.28 -11.68
C LEU A 147 -3.94 -27.60 -12.79
N ALA A 148 -4.01 -26.79 -13.85
CA ALA A 148 -4.86 -27.09 -15.00
C ALA A 148 -4.48 -28.42 -15.68
N GLN A 149 -3.18 -28.76 -15.77
CA GLN A 149 -2.74 -30.08 -16.28
C GLN A 149 -3.16 -31.22 -15.35
N ILE A 150 -2.98 -31.06 -14.04
CA ILE A 150 -3.34 -32.07 -13.02
C ILE A 150 -4.87 -32.32 -12.99
N PHE A 151 -5.67 -31.27 -13.24
CA PHE A 151 -7.13 -31.35 -13.31
C PHE A 151 -7.67 -31.66 -14.72
N LYS A 152 -6.80 -31.75 -15.74
CA LYS A 152 -7.19 -31.86 -17.16
C LYS A 152 -8.21 -30.81 -17.60
N GLN A 153 -8.04 -29.59 -17.12
CA GLN A 153 -8.85 -28.44 -17.50
C GLN A 153 -8.15 -27.58 -18.55
N PRO A 154 -8.90 -26.79 -19.35
CA PRO A 154 -8.28 -25.74 -20.13
C PRO A 154 -7.50 -24.80 -19.20
N VAL A 155 -6.38 -24.29 -19.69
CA VAL A 155 -5.59 -23.32 -18.95
C VAL A 155 -6.28 -21.97 -19.08
N GLU A 156 -6.73 -21.43 -17.97
CA GLU A 156 -7.19 -20.04 -17.86
C GLU A 156 -6.14 -19.24 -17.12
N MET A 157 -5.59 -18.22 -17.78
CA MET A 157 -4.58 -17.34 -17.22
C MET A 157 -4.91 -15.89 -17.57
N GLU A 158 -4.53 -14.99 -16.66
CA GLU A 158 -4.56 -13.55 -16.91
C GLU A 158 -3.51 -13.17 -17.96
N ILE A 159 -3.80 -12.16 -18.78
CA ILE A 159 -2.86 -11.67 -19.80
C ILE A 159 -1.51 -11.32 -19.17
N ASP A 160 -1.52 -10.66 -18.02
CA ASP A 160 -0.30 -10.24 -17.33
C ASP A 160 0.53 -11.44 -16.84
N GLU A 161 -0.13 -12.54 -16.44
CA GLU A 161 0.55 -13.79 -16.08
C GLU A 161 1.16 -14.46 -17.30
N ILE A 162 0.47 -14.48 -18.44
CA ILE A 162 0.98 -15.01 -19.71
C ILE A 162 2.22 -14.24 -20.16
N LEU A 163 2.18 -12.91 -20.07
CA LEU A 163 3.30 -12.04 -20.41
C LEU A 163 4.50 -12.22 -19.47
N ALA A 164 4.26 -12.69 -18.24
CA ALA A 164 5.29 -12.96 -17.24
C ALA A 164 5.94 -14.35 -17.38
N LEU A 165 5.37 -15.26 -18.17
CA LEU A 165 5.95 -16.59 -18.37
C LEU A 165 7.29 -16.54 -19.15
N PRO A 166 8.21 -17.50 -18.94
CA PRO A 166 9.44 -17.57 -19.73
C PRO A 166 9.15 -17.63 -21.23
N LYS A 167 10.01 -16.97 -22.02
CA LYS A 167 9.90 -17.04 -23.49
C LYS A 167 9.99 -18.48 -23.97
N GLY A 168 8.95 -18.93 -24.68
CA GLY A 168 8.84 -20.30 -25.19
C GLY A 168 8.29 -21.32 -24.19
N PHE A 169 7.89 -20.92 -22.98
CA PHE A 169 7.34 -21.79 -21.95
C PHE A 169 6.06 -22.53 -22.41
N LEU A 170 5.18 -21.83 -23.12
CA LEU A 170 3.95 -22.39 -23.70
C LEU A 170 4.17 -23.04 -25.08
N GLY A 171 5.43 -23.23 -25.54
CA GLY A 171 5.74 -23.81 -26.85
C GLY A 171 5.38 -22.93 -28.07
N GLU A 172 5.43 -23.50 -29.29
CA GLU A 172 5.02 -22.85 -30.56
C GLU A 172 3.48 -22.64 -30.69
N GLU A 173 2.70 -22.97 -29.66
CA GLU A 173 1.24 -23.07 -29.71
C GLU A 173 0.51 -21.70 -29.69
N ILE A 174 1.23 -20.58 -29.54
CA ILE A 174 0.67 -19.22 -29.54
C ILE A 174 0.67 -18.54 -30.93
N LYS A 175 1.24 -19.16 -31.97
CA LYS A 175 1.25 -18.57 -33.34
C LYS A 175 -0.13 -18.41 -34.01
N LYS A 176 -1.24 -18.74 -33.35
CA LYS A 176 -2.61 -18.54 -33.87
C LYS A 176 -3.42 -17.44 -33.18
N ALA A 177 -2.97 -16.88 -32.06
CA ALA A 177 -3.72 -15.85 -31.33
C ALA A 177 -3.33 -14.41 -31.73
N GLU A 178 -2.18 -14.20 -32.38
CA GLU A 178 -1.75 -12.87 -32.83
C GLU A 178 -2.39 -12.42 -34.17
N ASP A 179 -3.03 -13.33 -34.92
CA ASP A 179 -3.50 -13.08 -36.30
C ASP A 179 -5.03 -12.96 -36.49
N GLU A 180 -5.85 -13.12 -35.45
CA GLU A 180 -7.31 -12.95 -35.56
C GLU A 180 -7.81 -11.68 -34.83
N PRO A 181 -8.39 -10.69 -35.54
CA PRO A 181 -9.02 -9.56 -34.90
C PRO A 181 -10.29 -9.99 -34.16
N PRO A 182 -10.66 -9.33 -33.04
CA PRO A 182 -11.82 -9.72 -32.24
C PRO A 182 -13.10 -9.64 -33.06
N ALA A 183 -13.87 -10.73 -33.05
CA ALA A 183 -15.19 -10.79 -33.69
C ALA A 183 -16.15 -9.79 -33.03
N LEU A 184 -16.74 -8.91 -33.85
CA LEU A 184 -17.84 -8.05 -33.43
C LEU A 184 -19.05 -8.91 -33.06
N PRO A 185 -19.80 -8.61 -31.98
CA PRO A 185 -20.98 -9.37 -31.62
C PRO A 185 -22.08 -9.20 -32.67
N GLU A 186 -22.57 -10.33 -33.19
CA GLU A 186 -23.75 -10.41 -34.06
C GLU A 186 -25.01 -10.04 -33.27
N GLY A 187 -25.74 -9.02 -33.72
CA GLY A 187 -27.02 -8.65 -33.12
C GLY A 187 -27.35 -7.16 -33.20
N ALA A 188 -27.43 -6.61 -34.41
CA ALA A 188 -28.17 -5.37 -34.65
C ALA A 188 -29.03 -5.60 -35.88
N GLU A 189 -30.29 -5.97 -35.65
CA GLU A 189 -31.30 -6.07 -36.68
C GLU A 189 -31.46 -4.72 -37.39
N ASP A 190 -31.33 -4.76 -38.72
CA ASP A 190 -31.67 -3.69 -39.63
C ASP A 190 -33.14 -3.28 -39.47
N SER A 191 -33.38 -1.99 -39.28
CA SER A 191 -34.61 -1.38 -39.78
C SER A 191 -34.36 -0.02 -40.43
N ALA A 192 -34.79 0.02 -41.70
CA ALA A 192 -35.18 1.17 -42.50
C ALA A 192 -34.09 2.08 -43.09
N GLY A 193 -34.07 2.14 -44.43
CA GLY A 193 -33.63 3.34 -45.14
C GLY A 193 -33.05 3.12 -46.53
N THR A 194 -33.91 2.82 -47.49
CA THR A 194 -33.67 2.97 -48.94
C THR A 194 -33.05 4.33 -49.29
N ASP A 195 -31.95 4.37 -50.07
CA ASP A 195 -32.00 4.89 -51.44
C ASP A 195 -30.66 4.79 -52.20
N ALA A 196 -30.80 4.81 -53.53
CA ALA A 196 -29.85 4.42 -54.55
C ALA A 196 -28.68 5.39 -54.84
N GLY A 197 -27.60 4.83 -55.41
CA GLY A 197 -26.93 5.41 -56.58
C GLY A 197 -25.41 5.68 -56.49
N GLY A 198 -24.66 5.13 -57.45
CA GLY A 198 -23.56 5.89 -58.09
C GLY A 198 -22.13 5.41 -57.91
N GLU A 199 -21.72 4.44 -58.74
CA GLU A 199 -20.48 4.35 -59.52
C GLU A 199 -19.16 5.03 -59.07
N SER A 200 -18.12 4.16 -59.06
CA SER A 200 -16.83 4.30 -59.76
C SER A 200 -15.57 4.86 -59.06
N ASN A 201 -14.60 3.94 -58.96
CA ASN A 201 -13.18 4.02 -59.34
C ASN A 201 -12.18 5.02 -58.72
N SER A 202 -11.08 4.39 -58.28
CA SER A 202 -9.66 4.74 -58.47
C SER A 202 -8.93 5.47 -57.34
N THR A 203 -8.13 4.67 -56.64
CA THR A 203 -6.70 4.89 -56.31
C THR A 203 -6.11 6.28 -56.59
N ALA A 204 -5.71 6.98 -55.52
CA ALA A 204 -4.41 7.62 -55.43
C ALA A 204 -4.06 7.92 -53.97
N VAL A 205 -2.93 7.37 -53.54
CA VAL A 205 -2.27 7.61 -52.26
C VAL A 205 -1.65 9.01 -52.27
N ALA A 206 -1.97 9.85 -51.28
CA ALA A 206 -1.14 10.98 -50.89
C ALA A 206 -1.33 11.29 -49.40
N VAL A 207 -0.19 11.45 -48.74
CA VAL A 207 0.04 11.54 -47.30
C VAL A 207 -0.04 12.99 -46.81
N ALA A 208 -0.56 13.13 -45.58
CA ALA A 208 -0.41 14.22 -44.61
C ALA A 208 -1.06 15.60 -44.89
N GLU A 209 -2.04 15.98 -44.08
CA GLU A 209 -1.79 16.86 -42.91
C GLU A 209 -3.00 16.90 -41.96
N LYS A 210 -2.69 17.13 -40.68
CA LYS A 210 -3.56 17.09 -39.51
C LYS A 210 -4.37 18.38 -39.35
N THR A 211 -5.68 18.27 -39.11
CA THR A 211 -6.44 19.21 -38.26
C THR A 211 -7.62 18.48 -37.60
N GLU A 212 -7.82 18.82 -36.33
CA GLU A 212 -8.71 18.27 -35.32
C GLU A 212 -10.17 18.05 -35.76
N THR A 213 -10.85 17.05 -35.16
CA THR A 213 -12.13 17.25 -34.48
C THR A 213 -12.61 16.01 -33.70
N ALA A 214 -12.97 16.26 -32.44
CA ALA A 214 -14.02 15.60 -31.64
C ALA A 214 -14.02 14.06 -31.56
N VAL A 215 -13.25 13.52 -30.59
CA VAL A 215 -13.52 12.20 -30.02
C VAL A 215 -14.69 12.32 -29.05
N ALA A 216 -15.86 11.80 -29.46
CA ALA A 216 -16.97 11.52 -28.58
C ALA A 216 -16.55 10.49 -27.53
N ARG A 217 -16.81 10.80 -26.24
CA ARG A 217 -16.55 9.92 -25.10
C ARG A 217 -17.35 8.61 -25.22
N PRO A 218 -16.75 7.42 -25.15
CA PRO A 218 -17.51 6.22 -24.87
C PRO A 218 -17.86 6.19 -23.38
N LYS A 219 -19.14 5.94 -23.09
CA LYS A 219 -19.65 5.71 -21.73
C LYS A 219 -18.98 4.46 -21.17
N LYS A 220 -18.31 4.61 -20.02
CA LYS A 220 -17.69 3.51 -19.26
C LYS A 220 -18.74 2.44 -18.92
N LYS A 221 -18.55 1.21 -19.41
CA LYS A 221 -18.94 0.00 -18.69
C LYS A 221 -17.75 -0.35 -17.81
N SER A 222 -17.95 -0.31 -16.50
CA SER A 222 -16.97 -0.78 -15.52
C SER A 222 -17.13 -2.29 -15.36
N SER A 223 -16.21 -3.05 -15.96
CA SER A 223 -15.93 -4.43 -15.56
C SER A 223 -14.43 -4.51 -15.36
N LEU A 224 -13.97 -4.41 -14.11
CA LEU A 224 -12.58 -4.64 -13.73
C LEU A 224 -12.38 -6.13 -13.46
N LEU A 225 -12.45 -6.92 -14.54
CA LEU A 225 -11.79 -8.23 -14.61
C LEU A 225 -10.76 -8.08 -15.72
N ALA A 226 -9.50 -8.41 -15.43
CA ALA A 226 -8.50 -8.49 -16.47
C ALA A 226 -8.91 -9.63 -17.44
N PRO A 227 -8.63 -9.52 -18.75
CA PRO A 227 -9.19 -10.47 -19.70
C PRO A 227 -8.47 -11.82 -19.56
N LEU A 228 -9.17 -12.83 -19.06
CA LEU A 228 -8.68 -14.22 -19.03
C LEU A 228 -8.57 -14.80 -20.45
N VAL A 229 -7.45 -15.46 -20.76
CA VAL A 229 -7.24 -16.16 -22.04
C VAL A 229 -7.36 -17.67 -21.80
N LYS A 230 -8.27 -18.32 -22.55
CA LYS A 230 -8.41 -19.77 -22.59
C LYS A 230 -7.39 -20.38 -23.57
N LEU A 231 -6.39 -21.07 -23.03
CA LEU A 231 -5.43 -21.86 -23.80
C LEU A 231 -5.87 -23.33 -23.80
N PHE A 232 -6.18 -23.87 -24.98
CA PHE A 232 -6.43 -25.30 -25.17
C PHE A 232 -5.08 -26.01 -25.31
N GLY A 233 -4.66 -26.70 -24.25
CA GLY A 233 -3.31 -27.23 -24.12
C GLY A 233 -2.92 -28.29 -25.15
N GLY A 234 -1.67 -28.21 -25.61
CA GLY A 234 -0.88 -29.35 -26.06
C GLY A 234 -0.80 -30.46 -25.01
N GLY A 235 -0.46 -31.67 -25.47
CA GLY A 235 -0.65 -32.94 -24.75
C GLY A 235 -0.25 -32.94 -23.28
N SER A 236 -1.19 -33.38 -22.42
CA SER A 236 -1.02 -33.54 -20.97
C SER A 236 0.23 -34.37 -20.64
N LYS A 237 1.22 -33.74 -20.00
CA LYS A 237 2.40 -34.40 -19.42
C LYS A 237 1.99 -35.22 -18.17
N SER A 238 0.94 -34.79 -17.47
CA SER A 238 0.35 -35.46 -16.30
C SER A 238 -0.43 -36.71 -16.70
N THR A 239 -0.17 -37.81 -16.00
CA THR A 239 -1.02 -39.03 -16.05
C THR A 239 -2.19 -38.98 -15.06
N LEU A 240 -2.20 -38.00 -14.16
CA LEU A 240 -3.20 -37.83 -13.10
C LEU A 240 -4.42 -37.06 -13.64
N ASP A 241 -5.59 -37.46 -13.14
CA ASP A 241 -6.88 -36.84 -13.41
C ASP A 241 -7.58 -36.62 -12.08
N ILE A 242 -7.11 -35.65 -11.30
CA ILE A 242 -7.59 -35.48 -9.92
C ILE A 242 -9.06 -35.02 -9.93
N ALA A 243 -9.43 -34.15 -10.87
CA ALA A 243 -10.81 -33.69 -11.05
C ALA A 243 -11.75 -34.87 -11.33
N GLY A 244 -11.43 -35.73 -12.28
CA GLY A 244 -12.23 -36.92 -12.59
C GLY A 244 -12.18 -38.00 -11.50
N LYS A 245 -11.03 -38.16 -10.81
CA LYS A 245 -10.85 -39.15 -9.72
C LYS A 245 -11.76 -38.87 -8.53
N TYR A 246 -11.95 -37.59 -8.19
CA TYR A 246 -12.73 -37.17 -7.03
C TYR A 246 -14.12 -36.64 -7.39
N GLY A 247 -14.38 -36.32 -8.66
CA GLY A 247 -15.66 -35.75 -9.08
C GLY A 247 -15.84 -34.31 -8.59
N LEU A 248 -14.79 -33.50 -8.72
CA LEU A 248 -14.78 -32.11 -8.27
C LEU A 248 -15.70 -31.25 -9.13
N ASP A 249 -16.53 -30.42 -8.48
CA ASP A 249 -17.30 -29.39 -9.16
C ASP A 249 -16.45 -28.13 -9.44
N GLU A 250 -17.04 -27.13 -10.11
CA GLU A 250 -16.32 -25.91 -10.51
C GLU A 250 -15.85 -25.09 -9.29
N ASP A 251 -16.66 -25.03 -8.24
CA ASP A 251 -16.34 -24.29 -7.02
C ASP A 251 -15.26 -24.99 -6.17
N ASP A 252 -15.28 -26.32 -6.09
CA ASP A 252 -14.21 -27.11 -5.47
C ASP A 252 -12.88 -26.87 -6.20
N LEU A 253 -12.92 -26.85 -7.54
CA LEU A 253 -11.73 -26.59 -8.35
C LEU A 253 -11.20 -25.17 -8.15
N GLU A 254 -12.08 -24.16 -8.11
CA GLU A 254 -11.70 -22.78 -7.85
C GLU A 254 -11.12 -22.63 -6.43
N GLY A 255 -11.80 -23.18 -5.42
CA GLY A 255 -11.35 -23.17 -4.03
C GLY A 255 -10.01 -23.87 -3.81
N ILE A 256 -9.77 -24.99 -4.50
CA ILE A 256 -8.48 -25.68 -4.49
C ILE A 256 -7.40 -24.83 -5.17
N LYS A 257 -7.65 -24.29 -6.37
CA LYS A 257 -6.70 -23.43 -7.09
C LYS A 257 -6.32 -22.22 -6.23
N TYR A 258 -7.30 -21.55 -5.65
CA TYR A 258 -7.10 -20.43 -4.73
C TYR A 258 -6.23 -20.85 -3.54
N SER A 259 -6.59 -21.95 -2.86
CA SER A 259 -5.84 -22.45 -1.69
C SER A 259 -4.38 -22.79 -2.04
N MET A 260 -4.14 -23.39 -3.20
CA MET A 260 -2.79 -23.75 -3.66
C MET A 260 -1.95 -22.50 -3.95
N VAL A 261 -2.50 -21.52 -4.66
CA VAL A 261 -1.81 -20.24 -4.90
C VAL A 261 -1.57 -19.53 -3.58
N ARG A 262 -2.55 -19.48 -2.69
CA ARG A 262 -2.44 -18.85 -1.36
C ARG A 262 -1.37 -19.48 -0.48
N GLU A 263 -1.22 -20.80 -0.49
CA GLU A 263 -0.24 -21.51 0.36
C GLU A 263 1.17 -21.59 -0.25
N LYS A 264 1.28 -21.82 -1.57
CA LYS A 264 2.58 -22.03 -2.24
C LYS A 264 3.19 -20.73 -2.74
N VAL A 265 2.37 -19.76 -3.13
CA VAL A 265 2.80 -18.45 -3.64
C VAL A 265 2.43 -17.32 -2.69
N GLY A 266 1.30 -17.41 -2.00
CA GLY A 266 0.83 -16.43 -1.02
C GLY A 266 1.37 -16.70 0.39
N LEU A 267 1.06 -15.80 1.32
CA LEU A 267 1.48 -15.86 2.74
C LEU A 267 0.55 -16.76 3.56
N GLY A 268 -0.04 -17.77 2.91
CA GLY A 268 -1.02 -18.68 3.50
C GLY A 268 -2.19 -17.94 4.11
N VAL A 269 -2.47 -18.27 5.36
CA VAL A 269 -3.58 -17.77 6.17
C VAL A 269 -3.54 -16.26 6.46
N LEU A 270 -2.38 -15.63 6.24
CA LEU A 270 -2.22 -14.19 6.37
C LEU A 270 -2.65 -13.44 5.10
N GLN A 271 -2.76 -14.13 3.96
CA GLN A 271 -2.98 -13.48 2.66
C GLN A 271 -4.22 -12.56 2.61
N PRO A 272 -5.39 -12.91 3.19
CA PRO A 272 -6.54 -12.00 3.19
C PRO A 272 -6.26 -10.69 3.93
N MET A 273 -5.59 -10.76 5.08
CA MET A 273 -5.22 -9.56 5.87
C MET A 273 -4.14 -8.73 5.16
N ILE A 274 -3.25 -9.37 4.40
CA ILE A 274 -2.25 -8.68 3.59
C ILE A 274 -2.89 -8.00 2.38
N ASN A 275 -3.91 -8.61 1.76
CA ASN A 275 -4.63 -8.03 0.63
C ASN A 275 -5.57 -6.88 1.04
N ASP A 276 -6.05 -6.86 2.28
CA ASP A 276 -6.95 -5.81 2.76
C ASP A 276 -6.20 -4.54 3.17
N HIS A 277 -6.28 -3.49 2.35
CA HIS A 277 -5.64 -2.20 2.60
C HIS A 277 -6.13 -1.46 3.87
N HIS A 278 -7.22 -1.89 4.50
CA HIS A 278 -7.69 -1.33 5.76
C HIS A 278 -6.94 -1.86 6.97
N ILE A 279 -6.19 -2.96 6.85
CA ILE A 279 -5.33 -3.47 7.91
C ILE A 279 -4.06 -2.62 8.01
N GLU A 280 -3.72 -2.19 9.22
CA GLU A 280 -2.45 -1.53 9.54
C GLU A 280 -1.46 -2.51 10.16
N ASP A 281 -1.89 -3.26 11.18
CA ASP A 281 -1.05 -4.19 11.92
C ASP A 281 -1.70 -5.59 12.02
N ILE A 282 -0.88 -6.64 12.01
CA ILE A 282 -1.31 -8.04 12.25
C ILE A 282 -0.43 -8.60 13.37
N SER A 283 -1.03 -9.19 14.39
CA SER A 283 -0.34 -9.69 15.59
C SER A 283 -0.78 -11.10 15.95
N CYS A 284 0.17 -12.04 15.94
CA CYS A 284 -0.01 -13.38 16.49
C CYS A 284 0.78 -13.47 17.80
N SER A 285 0.10 -13.46 18.95
CA SER A 285 0.75 -13.48 20.28
C SER A 285 1.13 -14.89 20.79
N GLY A 286 1.02 -15.91 19.95
CA GLY A 286 1.16 -17.32 20.32
C GLY A 286 -0.02 -18.17 19.82
N VAL A 287 -0.23 -19.31 20.48
CA VAL A 287 -1.40 -20.19 20.24
C VAL A 287 -2.69 -19.43 20.57
N GLY A 288 -3.68 -19.54 19.70
CA GLY A 288 -4.93 -18.77 19.74
C GLY A 288 -5.17 -17.96 18.47
N GLN A 289 -6.11 -17.02 18.55
CA GLN A 289 -6.53 -16.14 17.45
C GLN A 289 -5.45 -15.12 17.07
N ILE A 290 -5.45 -14.72 15.81
CA ILE A 290 -4.69 -13.57 15.30
C ILE A 290 -5.48 -12.30 15.62
N PHE A 291 -4.77 -11.24 16.01
CA PHE A 291 -5.33 -9.91 16.22
C PHE A 291 -4.87 -8.98 15.11
N ILE A 292 -5.71 -8.02 14.75
CA ILE A 292 -5.40 -7.02 13.73
C ILE A 292 -5.75 -5.62 14.23
N GLU A 293 -5.11 -4.61 13.67
CA GLU A 293 -5.53 -3.21 13.78
C GLU A 293 -6.10 -2.76 12.45
N HIS A 294 -7.40 -2.43 12.43
CA HIS A 294 -8.12 -1.97 11.25
C HIS A 294 -8.29 -0.45 11.29
N LYS A 295 -8.11 0.24 10.15
CA LYS A 295 -8.18 1.72 10.05
C LYS A 295 -9.49 2.33 10.53
N ILE A 296 -10.58 1.58 10.44
CA ILE A 296 -11.95 2.01 10.74
C ILE A 296 -12.44 1.36 12.05
N PHE A 297 -12.56 0.02 12.08
CA PHE A 297 -13.02 -0.75 13.24
C PHE A 297 -11.99 -0.98 14.35
N LEU A 298 -10.79 -0.40 14.24
CA LEU A 298 -9.72 -0.48 15.24
C LEU A 298 -9.29 -1.93 15.53
N SER A 299 -8.96 -2.25 16.78
CA SER A 299 -8.43 -3.55 17.20
C SER A 299 -9.50 -4.65 17.10
N MET A 300 -9.34 -5.58 16.15
CA MET A 300 -10.23 -6.72 15.93
C MET A 300 -9.52 -8.06 16.16
N LYS A 301 -10.30 -9.15 16.23
CA LYS A 301 -9.80 -10.53 16.27
C LYS A 301 -10.21 -11.27 15.00
N ALA A 302 -9.28 -11.97 14.38
CA ALA A 302 -9.55 -12.74 13.17
C ALA A 302 -10.28 -14.05 13.51
N SER A 303 -11.13 -14.53 12.60
CA SER A 303 -11.74 -15.86 12.65
C SER A 303 -10.72 -17.01 12.60
N PHE A 304 -9.46 -16.68 12.29
CA PHE A 304 -8.37 -17.63 12.17
C PHE A 304 -7.37 -17.56 13.34
N GLY A 305 -6.89 -18.72 13.77
CA GLY A 305 -5.84 -18.85 14.78
C GLY A 305 -5.12 -20.21 14.76
N TYR A 306 -4.12 -20.39 15.62
CA TYR A 306 -3.35 -21.63 15.74
C TYR A 306 -3.83 -22.44 16.94
N LYS A 307 -4.01 -23.76 16.80
CA LYS A 307 -4.43 -24.65 17.90
C LYS A 307 -3.27 -25.12 18.75
N THR A 308 -2.13 -25.33 18.10
CA THR A 308 -0.97 -25.95 18.74
C THR A 308 0.29 -25.16 18.42
N HIS A 309 1.29 -25.27 19.30
CA HIS A 309 2.61 -24.69 19.06
C HIS A 309 3.26 -25.27 17.80
N ALA A 310 3.08 -26.56 17.53
CA ALA A 310 3.66 -27.21 16.36
C ALA A 310 3.17 -26.57 15.04
N GLU A 311 1.87 -26.31 14.93
CA GLU A 311 1.29 -25.65 13.75
C GLU A 311 1.82 -24.23 13.56
N LEU A 312 1.93 -23.47 14.65
CA LEU A 312 2.45 -22.11 14.62
C LEU A 312 3.94 -22.09 14.26
N ASP A 313 4.73 -22.98 14.86
CA ASP A 313 6.15 -23.12 14.59
C ASP A 313 6.40 -23.51 13.13
N GLU A 314 5.63 -24.46 12.58
CA GLU A 314 5.72 -24.88 11.18
C GLU A 314 5.38 -23.73 10.21
N HIS A 315 4.30 -23.00 10.50
CA HIS A 315 3.93 -21.84 9.69
C HIS A 315 5.02 -20.75 9.72
N VAL A 316 5.55 -20.45 10.90
CA VAL A 316 6.62 -19.45 11.05
C VAL A 316 7.92 -19.88 10.38
N LEU A 317 8.27 -21.18 10.41
CA LEU A 317 9.41 -21.70 9.67
C LEU A 317 9.25 -21.48 8.16
N ARG A 318 8.12 -21.89 7.57
CA ARG A 318 7.81 -21.65 6.15
C ARG A 318 7.85 -20.16 5.79
N LEU A 319 7.23 -19.32 6.62
CA LEU A 319 7.23 -17.87 6.45
C LEU A 319 8.65 -17.29 6.50
N SER A 320 9.48 -17.75 7.44
CA SER A 320 10.86 -17.30 7.61
C SER A 320 11.79 -17.69 6.45
N GLU A 321 11.56 -18.85 5.84
CA GLU A 321 12.25 -19.30 4.64
C GLU A 321 11.85 -18.44 3.44
N ARG A 322 10.55 -18.15 3.30
CA ARG A 322 10.04 -17.32 2.21
C ARG A 322 10.56 -15.88 2.23
N ILE A 323 10.67 -15.27 3.42
CA ILE A 323 11.30 -13.94 3.59
C ILE A 323 12.85 -14.00 3.48
N LYS A 324 13.42 -15.18 3.17
CA LYS A 324 14.86 -15.44 3.03
C LYS A 324 15.67 -15.11 4.30
N LYS A 325 15.02 -15.16 5.46
CA LYS A 325 15.63 -14.97 6.79
C LYS A 325 15.12 -16.06 7.75
N PRO A 326 15.63 -17.29 7.62
CA PRO A 326 15.15 -18.41 8.41
C PRO A 326 15.41 -18.20 9.90
N VAL A 327 14.41 -18.51 10.73
CA VAL A 327 14.54 -18.49 12.20
C VAL A 327 15.18 -19.78 12.68
N THR A 328 15.95 -19.71 13.76
CA THR A 328 16.55 -20.90 14.39
C THR A 328 16.55 -20.76 15.91
N PHE A 329 16.70 -21.85 16.67
CA PHE A 329 16.87 -21.76 18.13
C PHE A 329 18.07 -20.90 18.57
N ARG A 330 19.11 -20.78 17.74
CA ARG A 330 20.26 -19.90 18.04
C ARG A 330 19.99 -18.44 17.72
N GLN A 331 19.12 -18.18 16.73
CA GLN A 331 18.69 -16.85 16.32
C GLN A 331 17.16 -16.80 16.29
N PRO A 332 16.53 -16.77 17.46
CA PRO A 332 15.08 -16.86 17.59
C PRO A 332 14.37 -15.56 17.22
N VAL A 333 15.07 -14.43 17.22
CA VAL A 333 14.50 -13.12 16.90
C VAL A 333 14.95 -12.68 15.50
N VAL A 334 13.99 -12.39 14.63
CA VAL A 334 14.22 -11.95 13.25
C VAL A 334 13.36 -10.74 12.91
N ASP A 335 14.01 -9.70 12.36
CA ASP A 335 13.34 -8.59 11.68
C ASP A 335 13.55 -8.70 10.17
N ALA A 336 12.46 -8.63 9.40
CA ALA A 336 12.49 -8.71 7.95
C ALA A 336 11.41 -7.85 7.29
N SER A 337 11.42 -7.89 5.95
CA SER A 337 10.36 -7.35 5.11
C SER A 337 9.70 -8.50 4.37
N LEU A 338 8.37 -8.44 4.29
CA LEU A 338 7.54 -9.29 3.45
C LEU A 338 7.65 -8.87 1.97
N PRO A 339 7.21 -9.71 1.02
CA PRO A 339 7.26 -9.39 -0.42
C PRO A 339 6.52 -8.10 -0.81
N ASP A 340 5.45 -7.75 -0.11
CA ASP A 340 4.66 -6.52 -0.28
C ASP A 340 5.34 -5.27 0.34
N GLY A 341 6.51 -5.43 0.96
CA GLY A 341 7.24 -4.36 1.66
C GLY A 341 6.85 -4.17 3.12
N SER A 342 5.82 -4.88 3.60
CA SER A 342 5.39 -4.86 5.01
C SER A 342 6.50 -5.36 5.92
N ARG A 343 6.57 -4.83 7.15
CA ARG A 343 7.60 -5.20 8.14
C ARG A 343 7.12 -6.39 8.94
N ILE A 344 7.97 -7.37 9.18
CA ILE A 344 7.67 -8.49 10.07
C ILE A 344 8.74 -8.64 11.14
N ASN A 345 8.31 -8.74 12.40
CA ASN A 345 9.11 -9.18 13.52
C ASN A 345 8.65 -10.58 13.93
N ILE A 346 9.58 -11.51 14.11
CA ILE A 346 9.33 -12.89 14.54
C ILE A 346 10.15 -13.16 15.80
N VAL A 347 9.52 -13.79 16.78
CA VAL A 347 10.18 -14.37 17.96
C VAL A 347 9.81 -15.85 18.02
N TYR A 348 10.77 -16.69 17.68
CA TYR A 348 10.64 -18.14 17.56
C TYR A 348 11.01 -18.86 18.85
N GLY A 349 10.23 -19.88 19.21
CA GLY A 349 10.52 -20.78 20.32
C GLY A 349 9.88 -20.39 21.65
N GLN A 350 9.52 -21.41 22.42
CA GLN A 350 8.93 -21.29 23.76
C GLN A 350 9.96 -20.92 24.84
N ASP A 351 11.24 -21.13 24.57
CA ASP A 351 12.36 -20.77 25.43
C ASP A 351 12.57 -19.25 25.50
N VAL A 352 12.18 -18.52 24.45
CA VAL A 352 12.23 -17.05 24.39
C VAL A 352 10.86 -16.42 24.66
N SER A 353 9.79 -16.97 24.07
CA SER A 353 8.44 -16.49 24.28
C SER A 353 7.58 -17.53 25.00
N LEU A 354 7.24 -17.25 26.25
CA LEU A 354 6.53 -18.19 27.13
C LEU A 354 5.14 -18.60 26.63
N ARG A 355 4.50 -17.79 25.77
CA ARG A 355 3.22 -18.13 25.12
C ARG A 355 3.38 -18.86 23.78
N GLY A 356 4.60 -19.26 23.44
CA GLY A 356 4.98 -19.81 22.15
C GLY A 356 5.52 -18.77 21.18
N THR A 357 5.98 -19.27 20.03
CA THR A 357 6.37 -18.45 18.89
C THR A 357 5.33 -17.36 18.61
N ASN A 358 5.77 -16.16 18.28
CA ASN A 358 4.90 -15.03 17.95
C ASN A 358 5.48 -14.21 16.80
N TYR A 359 4.63 -13.43 16.15
CA TYR A 359 5.04 -12.47 15.14
C TYR A 359 4.12 -11.26 15.11
N THR A 360 4.68 -10.14 14.65
CA THR A 360 3.94 -8.90 14.39
C THR A 360 4.31 -8.40 13.00
N ILE A 361 3.30 -8.12 12.18
CA ILE A 361 3.44 -7.51 10.87
C ILE A 361 2.89 -6.09 10.96
N ARG A 362 3.66 -5.13 10.45
CA ARG A 362 3.20 -3.75 10.22
C ARG A 362 3.13 -3.52 8.72
N LYS A 363 1.94 -3.28 8.22
CA LYS A 363 1.71 -3.20 6.78
C LYS A 363 2.32 -1.94 6.18
N PHE A 364 2.86 -2.09 4.98
CA PHE A 364 3.24 -0.95 4.16
C PHE A 364 1.98 -0.33 3.56
N SER A 365 1.75 0.96 3.77
CA SER A 365 0.63 1.66 3.14
C SER A 365 1.00 1.98 1.69
N GLU A 366 0.37 1.31 0.73
CA GLU A 366 0.61 1.54 -0.70
C GLU A 366 0.26 2.98 -1.09
N ASP A 367 -0.85 3.51 -0.57
CA ASP A 367 -1.26 4.91 -0.75
C ASP A 367 -0.97 5.73 0.52
N PRO A 368 -0.03 6.69 0.47
CA PRO A 368 0.20 7.61 1.57
C PRO A 368 -0.95 8.61 1.74
N ILE A 369 -1.03 9.22 2.91
CA ILE A 369 -1.94 10.35 3.15
C ILE A 369 -1.43 11.57 2.37
N SER A 370 -2.32 12.23 1.62
CA SER A 370 -1.95 13.41 0.82
C SER A 370 -1.88 14.70 1.65
N ILE A 371 -1.18 15.69 1.12
CA ILE A 371 -1.11 17.02 1.76
C ILE A 371 -2.48 17.68 1.88
N ILE A 372 -3.39 17.41 0.93
CA ILE A 372 -4.76 17.92 0.95
C ILE A 372 -5.54 17.32 2.12
N GLN A 373 -5.44 16.01 2.34
CA GLN A 373 -6.08 15.33 3.47
C GLN A 373 -5.54 15.87 4.80
N LEU A 374 -4.21 16.04 4.93
CA LEU A 374 -3.61 16.63 6.13
C LEU A 374 -4.11 18.04 6.42
N CYS A 375 -4.32 18.87 5.40
CA CYS A 375 -4.91 20.19 5.56
C CYS A 375 -6.40 20.13 5.94
N LYS A 376 -7.19 19.22 5.37
CA LYS A 376 -8.60 19.00 5.75
C LYS A 376 -8.73 18.56 7.21
N TRP A 377 -7.83 17.68 7.69
CA TRP A 377 -7.79 17.24 9.09
C TRP A 377 -7.13 18.25 10.03
N ARG A 378 -6.80 19.45 9.51
CA ARG A 378 -6.12 20.53 10.24
C ARG A 378 -4.81 20.09 10.87
N SER A 379 -4.08 19.12 10.31
CA SER A 379 -2.72 18.82 10.76
C SER A 379 -1.77 19.98 10.50
N LEU A 380 -2.02 20.74 9.43
CA LEU A 380 -1.41 22.02 9.11
C LEU A 380 -2.41 22.82 8.28
N ASN A 381 -2.33 24.15 8.26
CA ASN A 381 -3.21 24.96 7.41
C ASN A 381 -2.65 25.09 5.97
N TRP A 382 -3.46 25.65 5.07
CA TRP A 382 -3.09 25.85 3.66
C TRP A 382 -1.89 26.78 3.46
N GLU A 383 -1.72 27.79 4.33
CA GLU A 383 -0.59 28.71 4.26
C GLU A 383 0.74 28.05 4.67
N MET A 384 0.71 27.16 5.67
CA MET A 384 1.84 26.31 6.05
C MET A 384 2.22 25.37 4.92
N ALA A 385 1.25 24.67 4.33
CA ALA A 385 1.52 23.78 3.19
C ALA A 385 2.10 24.56 1.99
N ALA A 386 1.55 25.73 1.70
CA ALA A 386 2.06 26.63 0.66
C ALA A 386 3.49 27.14 0.96
N TYR A 387 3.75 27.54 2.19
CA TYR A 387 5.08 27.94 2.65
C TYR A 387 6.08 26.79 2.47
N LEU A 388 5.77 25.59 2.97
CA LEU A 388 6.64 24.42 2.86
C LEU A 388 6.86 24.00 1.40
N SER A 389 5.86 24.16 0.53
CA SER A 389 6.02 23.88 -0.90
C SER A 389 7.06 24.77 -1.58
N ILE A 390 7.16 26.04 -1.18
CA ILE A 390 8.16 26.98 -1.71
C ILE A 390 9.54 26.58 -1.18
N MET A 391 9.62 26.26 0.11
CA MET A 391 10.88 25.84 0.73
C MET A 391 11.44 24.57 0.09
N ILE A 392 10.60 23.58 -0.18
CA ILE A 392 11.00 22.32 -0.84
C ILE A 392 11.39 22.58 -2.30
N GLU A 393 10.62 23.37 -3.05
CA GLU A 393 10.96 23.68 -4.44
C GLU A 393 12.31 24.42 -4.57
N ASP A 394 12.63 25.31 -3.64
CA ASP A 394 13.92 26.03 -3.60
C ASP A 394 15.05 25.23 -2.90
N GLY A 395 14.84 23.94 -2.60
CA GLY A 395 15.88 23.05 -2.09
C GLY A 395 16.28 23.28 -0.63
N MET A 396 15.41 23.86 0.19
CA MET A 396 15.68 24.05 1.62
C MET A 396 15.69 22.71 2.37
N ASN A 397 16.69 22.52 3.23
CA ASN A 397 16.83 21.35 4.07
C ASN A 397 15.79 21.37 5.20
N MET A 398 15.09 20.25 5.41
CA MET A 398 13.92 20.22 6.28
C MET A 398 13.85 18.93 7.11
N PHE A 399 13.73 19.08 8.42
CA PHE A 399 13.41 17.97 9.32
C PHE A 399 11.96 18.05 9.81
N VAL A 400 11.26 16.91 9.77
CA VAL A 400 9.97 16.72 10.45
C VAL A 400 10.23 16.01 11.76
N SER A 401 10.09 16.74 12.87
CA SER A 401 10.44 16.29 14.21
C SER A 401 9.23 16.07 15.09
N GLY A 402 9.32 15.13 16.02
CA GLY A 402 8.22 14.80 16.92
C GLY A 402 8.40 13.47 17.64
N GLU A 403 7.53 13.18 18.60
CA GLU A 403 7.53 11.92 19.34
C GLU A 403 7.09 10.72 18.49
N THR A 404 7.24 9.51 19.00
CA THR A 404 6.70 8.30 18.36
C THR A 404 5.20 8.44 18.11
N ALA A 405 4.72 7.92 16.97
CA ALA A 405 3.32 7.99 16.54
C ALA A 405 2.74 9.41 16.31
N SER A 406 3.55 10.46 16.31
CA SER A 406 3.08 11.83 16.03
C SER A 406 2.72 12.10 14.56
N GLY A 407 3.06 11.19 13.64
CA GLY A 407 2.80 11.32 12.20
C GLY A 407 3.92 12.02 11.42
N LYS A 408 5.18 11.95 11.89
CA LYS A 408 6.34 12.54 11.19
C LYS A 408 6.50 12.00 9.77
N THR A 409 6.58 10.69 9.62
CA THR A 409 6.78 10.05 8.31
C THR A 409 5.59 10.32 7.41
N THR A 410 4.37 10.33 7.96
CA THR A 410 3.15 10.71 7.23
C THR A 410 3.22 12.12 6.65
N LEU A 411 3.59 13.12 7.47
CA LEU A 411 3.73 14.51 7.01
C LEU A 411 4.88 14.64 6.01
N MET A 412 6.03 14.02 6.27
CA MET A 412 7.17 14.03 5.35
C MET A 412 6.80 13.43 3.98
N ASN A 413 6.07 12.31 3.98
CA ASN A 413 5.61 11.63 2.77
C ASN A 413 4.61 12.50 1.99
N ALA A 414 3.65 13.15 2.67
CA ALA A 414 2.75 14.12 2.05
C ALA A 414 3.50 15.30 1.40
N LEU A 415 4.54 15.82 2.07
CA LEU A 415 5.38 16.92 1.57
C LEU A 415 6.25 16.52 0.37
N CYS A 416 6.55 15.23 0.18
CA CYS A 416 7.29 14.76 -1.00
C CYS A 416 6.58 15.13 -2.31
N THR A 417 5.26 15.30 -2.30
CA THR A 417 4.49 15.75 -3.47
C THR A 417 4.88 17.14 -3.98
N PHE A 418 5.56 17.96 -3.16
CA PHE A 418 6.08 19.27 -3.54
C PHE A 418 7.49 19.25 -4.12
N ILE A 419 8.20 18.13 -4.05
CA ILE A 419 9.52 18.00 -4.69
C ILE A 419 9.33 18.12 -6.21
N PRO A 420 10.16 18.88 -6.94
CA PRO A 420 10.02 19.05 -8.38
C PRO A 420 9.89 17.70 -9.12
N PRO A 421 8.94 17.54 -10.05
CA PRO A 421 8.59 16.24 -10.62
C PRO A 421 9.72 15.58 -11.43
N ASN A 422 10.67 16.37 -11.93
CA ASN A 422 11.83 15.89 -12.67
C ASN A 422 13.03 15.53 -11.78
N ALA A 423 12.92 15.75 -10.46
CA ALA A 423 14.03 15.56 -9.54
C ALA A 423 14.44 14.08 -9.43
N LYS A 424 15.75 13.83 -9.38
CA LYS A 424 16.29 12.55 -8.92
C LYS A 424 16.25 12.48 -7.40
N ILE A 425 15.56 11.47 -6.86
CA ILE A 425 15.38 11.30 -5.40
C ILE A 425 16.05 10.00 -4.95
N VAL A 426 16.76 10.07 -3.83
CA VAL A 426 17.29 8.88 -3.15
C VAL A 426 16.69 8.84 -1.75
N SER A 427 15.93 7.79 -1.42
CA SER A 427 15.45 7.56 -0.06
C SER A 427 16.26 6.47 0.62
N ILE A 428 16.68 6.71 1.86
CA ILE A 428 17.45 5.78 2.68
C ILE A 428 16.69 5.56 3.98
N GLU A 429 16.37 4.29 4.27
CA GLU A 429 15.52 3.94 5.40
C GLU A 429 16.03 2.67 6.10
N ASP A 430 15.79 2.56 7.41
CA ASP A 430 16.00 1.27 8.09
C ASP A 430 15.02 0.22 7.60
N THR A 431 13.83 0.69 7.25
CA THR A 431 12.82 -0.15 6.63
C THR A 431 11.89 0.75 5.82
N ALA A 432 11.44 0.26 4.67
CA ALA A 432 10.60 1.01 3.74
C ALA A 432 9.34 1.57 4.41
N GLU A 433 9.20 2.89 4.46
CA GLU A 433 8.01 3.63 4.95
C GLU A 433 7.66 4.80 4.02
N VAL A 434 8.68 5.43 3.43
CA VAL A 434 8.50 6.52 2.48
C VAL A 434 8.06 5.94 1.13
N ASN A 435 7.07 6.62 0.53
CA ASN A 435 6.60 6.34 -0.81
C ASN A 435 6.65 7.64 -1.62
N VAL A 436 7.63 7.74 -2.52
CA VAL A 436 7.83 8.95 -3.33
C VAL A 436 7.14 8.75 -4.68
N PRO A 437 6.32 9.69 -5.16
CA PRO A 437 5.55 9.51 -6.39
C PRO A 437 6.38 9.73 -7.67
N HIS A 438 7.64 10.15 -7.52
CA HIS A 438 8.55 10.48 -8.62
C HIS A 438 9.06 9.23 -9.33
N GLN A 439 9.11 9.30 -10.66
CA GLN A 439 9.61 8.19 -11.48
C GLN A 439 11.11 7.93 -11.29
N ASN A 440 11.90 8.99 -11.09
CA ASN A 440 13.36 8.89 -10.90
C ASN A 440 13.71 8.78 -9.40
N TRP A 441 13.16 7.75 -8.76
CA TRP A 441 13.34 7.47 -7.34
C TRP A 441 14.16 6.20 -7.14
N ILE A 442 15.24 6.32 -6.36
CA ILE A 442 16.04 5.20 -5.87
C ILE A 442 15.65 4.97 -4.40
N LYS A 443 15.16 3.77 -4.09
CA LYS A 443 14.80 3.35 -2.73
C LYS A 443 15.85 2.40 -2.18
N GLU A 444 16.54 2.82 -1.12
CA GLU A 444 17.58 2.04 -0.44
C GLU A 444 17.17 1.75 1.01
N VAL A 445 17.41 0.51 1.45
CA VAL A 445 17.10 0.06 2.82
C VAL A 445 18.33 -0.54 3.48
N THR A 446 18.49 -0.32 4.79
CA THR A 446 19.62 -0.88 5.54
C THR A 446 19.54 -2.40 5.61
N ARG A 447 20.70 -3.03 5.79
CA ARG A 447 20.83 -4.48 5.94
C ARG A 447 21.62 -4.79 7.20
N LYS A 448 20.95 -5.39 8.19
CA LYS A 448 21.64 -5.91 9.39
C LYS A 448 22.64 -7.02 8.97
N PRO A 449 23.82 -7.10 9.62
CA PRO A 449 24.79 -8.16 9.37
C PRO A 449 24.20 -9.55 9.69
N LYS A 450 24.67 -10.57 8.98
CA LYS A 450 24.29 -11.97 9.29
C LYS A 450 25.04 -12.43 10.55
N SER A 451 24.41 -13.28 11.35
CA SER A 451 25.02 -13.82 12.57
C SER A 451 26.36 -14.51 12.25
N GLY A 452 27.44 -14.09 12.92
CA GLY A 452 28.79 -14.62 12.71
C GLY A 452 29.65 -13.86 11.68
N GLU A 453 29.07 -12.93 10.91
CA GLU A 453 29.79 -12.08 9.96
C GLU A 453 29.76 -10.63 10.46
N THR A 454 30.88 -10.15 11.00
CA THR A 454 30.98 -8.77 11.53
C THR A 454 31.02 -7.69 10.45
N ASP A 455 31.18 -8.05 9.16
CA ASP A 455 31.55 -7.12 8.08
C ASP A 455 30.56 -7.10 6.89
N SER A 456 29.38 -7.72 7.01
CA SER A 456 28.40 -7.81 5.91
C SER A 456 27.18 -6.88 6.06
N GLY A 457 27.11 -6.14 7.17
CA GLY A 457 26.06 -5.14 7.41
C GLY A 457 26.23 -3.92 6.51
N VAL A 458 25.11 -3.31 6.12
CA VAL A 458 25.08 -2.03 5.38
C VAL A 458 24.18 -1.09 6.16
N GLY A 459 24.77 -0.08 6.80
CA GLY A 459 24.05 0.91 7.60
C GLY A 459 23.57 2.10 6.77
N MET A 460 22.77 2.99 7.39
CA MET A 460 22.37 4.24 6.74
C MET A 460 23.58 5.11 6.39
N PHE A 461 24.62 5.09 7.22
CA PHE A 461 25.88 5.77 6.97
C PHE A 461 26.50 5.38 5.62
N ASP A 462 26.56 4.06 5.33
CA ASP A 462 27.14 3.54 4.09
C ASP A 462 26.31 3.94 2.87
N LEU A 463 24.99 3.79 2.97
CA LEU A 463 24.04 4.16 1.92
C LEU A 463 24.08 5.65 1.63
N LEU A 464 24.11 6.49 2.65
CA LEU A 464 24.14 7.94 2.49
C LEU A 464 25.45 8.41 1.84
N ARG A 465 26.58 7.79 2.19
CA ARG A 465 27.87 8.03 1.52
C ARG A 465 27.85 7.57 0.07
N ALA A 466 27.17 6.49 -0.25
CA ALA A 466 26.99 6.01 -1.62
C ALA A 466 26.07 6.94 -2.43
N ALA A 467 24.97 7.40 -1.83
CA ALA A 467 24.00 8.32 -2.44
C ALA A 467 24.65 9.62 -2.91
N LEU A 468 25.63 10.17 -2.18
CA LEU A 468 26.40 11.36 -2.62
C LEU A 468 27.10 11.18 -3.98
N ARG A 469 27.36 9.93 -4.41
CA ARG A 469 27.94 9.62 -5.72
C ARG A 469 26.88 9.40 -6.81
N GLN A 470 25.63 9.25 -6.43
CA GLN A 470 24.51 9.06 -7.33
C GLN A 470 23.98 10.39 -7.91
N ARG A 471 24.50 11.54 -7.44
CA ARG A 471 24.03 12.89 -7.81
C ARG A 471 22.51 13.07 -7.62
N PRO A 472 21.97 12.83 -6.42
CA PRO A 472 20.57 13.11 -6.12
C PRO A 472 20.31 14.62 -6.17
N GLU A 473 19.12 15.00 -6.60
CA GLU A 473 18.59 16.36 -6.42
C GLU A 473 17.88 16.50 -5.07
N PHE A 474 17.42 15.39 -4.48
CA PHE A 474 16.87 15.31 -3.13
C PHE A 474 17.28 14.01 -2.46
N ILE A 475 17.65 14.10 -1.18
CA ILE A 475 17.89 12.94 -0.32
C ILE A 475 16.82 12.93 0.76
N ILE A 476 16.16 11.78 0.93
CA ILE A 476 15.18 11.56 1.99
C ILE A 476 15.72 10.50 2.94
N ILE A 477 15.77 10.82 4.23
CA ILE A 477 16.23 9.88 5.26
C ILE A 477 15.03 9.53 6.13
N GLY A 478 14.70 8.24 6.22
CA GLY A 478 13.51 7.77 6.95
C GLY A 478 13.47 8.31 8.38
N GLU A 479 14.52 8.09 9.17
CA GLU A 479 14.70 8.69 10.48
C GLU A 479 16.20 8.77 10.82
N ILE A 480 16.67 9.91 11.31
CA ILE A 480 18.05 10.05 11.82
C ILE A 480 18.06 9.74 13.33
N ARG A 481 18.91 8.80 13.73
CA ARG A 481 19.11 8.32 15.10
C ARG A 481 20.57 8.34 15.54
N GLY A 482 21.54 8.32 14.62
CA GLY A 482 22.96 8.22 14.90
C GLY A 482 23.87 8.87 13.86
N GLU A 483 25.01 8.23 13.60
CA GLU A 483 26.15 8.76 12.83
C GLU A 483 25.80 9.17 11.39
N GLU A 484 24.73 8.60 10.80
CA GLU A 484 24.20 9.03 9.50
C GLU A 484 23.77 10.50 9.50
N GLY A 485 23.43 11.06 10.66
CA GLY A 485 23.11 12.48 10.79
C GLY A 485 24.29 13.38 10.43
N LEU A 486 25.53 13.00 10.76
CA LEU A 486 26.71 13.76 10.35
C LEU A 486 26.84 13.80 8.82
N ILE A 487 26.63 12.66 8.16
CA ILE A 487 26.71 12.57 6.70
C ILE A 487 25.54 13.31 6.04
N ALA A 488 24.36 13.35 6.66
CA ALA A 488 23.24 14.17 6.18
C ALA A 488 23.62 15.65 6.13
N PHE A 489 24.26 16.17 7.18
CA PHE A 489 24.76 17.55 7.18
C PHE A 489 25.91 17.79 6.19
N GLN A 490 26.74 16.78 5.91
CA GLN A 490 27.73 16.85 4.82
C GLN A 490 27.07 16.89 3.43
N ALA A 491 25.95 16.18 3.25
CA ALA A 491 25.15 16.24 2.03
C ALA A 491 24.61 17.65 1.80
N MET A 492 24.04 18.26 2.84
CA MET A 492 23.57 19.65 2.83
C MET A 492 24.71 20.61 2.46
N GLN A 493 25.88 20.45 3.07
CA GLN A 493 27.07 21.28 2.81
C GLN A 493 27.57 21.19 1.35
N THR A 494 27.35 20.04 0.71
CA THR A 494 27.73 19.80 -0.69
C THR A 494 26.62 20.16 -1.69
N GLY A 495 25.54 20.79 -1.21
CA GLY A 495 24.45 21.30 -2.04
C GLY A 495 23.37 20.29 -2.40
N HIS A 496 23.25 19.20 -1.63
CA HIS A 496 22.17 18.23 -1.78
C HIS A 496 21.06 18.56 -0.76
N PRO A 497 19.86 18.97 -1.19
CA PRO A 497 18.69 19.11 -0.34
C PRO A 497 18.39 17.82 0.41
N VAL A 498 18.21 17.91 1.74
CA VAL A 498 17.90 16.77 2.61
C VAL A 498 16.58 16.99 3.34
N MET A 499 15.73 15.98 3.28
CA MET A 499 14.57 15.84 4.16
C MET A 499 14.75 14.62 5.08
N ALA A 500 14.40 14.75 6.36
CA ALA A 500 14.44 13.61 7.28
C ALA A 500 13.40 13.70 8.38
N THR A 501 13.06 12.57 8.99
CA THR A 501 12.37 12.59 10.29
C THR A 501 13.34 12.54 11.45
N PHE A 502 12.95 13.14 12.58
CA PHE A 502 13.77 13.19 13.78
C PHE A 502 12.92 13.04 15.05
N HIS A 503 13.43 12.35 16.07
CA HIS A 503 12.70 12.25 17.33
C HIS A 503 13.08 13.38 18.32
N ALA A 504 12.43 14.54 18.23
CA ALA A 504 12.57 15.58 19.25
C ALA A 504 11.28 16.38 19.44
N SER A 505 10.99 16.75 20.69
CA SER A 505 9.77 17.49 21.06
C SER A 505 9.92 19.02 20.96
N SER A 506 11.11 19.54 20.64
CA SER A 506 11.37 20.97 20.44
C SER A 506 12.65 21.18 19.62
N VAL A 507 12.81 22.38 19.06
CA VAL A 507 14.01 22.77 18.29
C VAL A 507 15.27 22.66 19.16
N GLN A 508 15.21 23.07 20.42
CA GLN A 508 16.37 23.01 21.32
C GLN A 508 16.82 21.57 21.56
N LYS A 509 15.86 20.65 21.80
CA LYS A 509 16.18 19.22 21.95
C LYS A 509 16.69 18.60 20.65
N LEU A 510 16.15 19.02 19.51
CA LEU A 510 16.63 18.60 18.19
C LEU A 510 18.12 18.97 18.03
N ILE A 511 18.48 20.24 18.25
CA ILE A 511 19.86 20.73 18.13
C ILE A 511 20.78 20.02 19.14
N GLN A 512 20.35 19.87 20.41
CA GLN A 512 21.11 19.15 21.42
C GLN A 512 21.44 17.72 20.99
N ARG A 513 20.47 17.01 20.40
CA ARG A 513 20.69 15.64 19.90
C ARG A 513 21.57 15.59 18.67
N LEU A 514 21.45 16.55 17.75
CA LEU A 514 22.30 16.62 16.57
C LEU A 514 23.78 16.83 16.92
N VAL A 515 24.05 17.69 17.91
CA VAL A 515 25.42 17.99 18.35
C VAL A 515 25.97 16.91 19.29
N GLY A 516 25.09 16.21 20.01
CA GLY A 516 25.45 15.16 20.96
C GLY A 516 25.78 13.81 20.31
N ASP A 517 26.39 12.93 21.10
CA ASP A 517 26.57 11.52 20.77
C ASP A 517 25.19 10.83 20.67
N PRO A 518 24.93 9.95 19.66
CA PRO A 518 25.87 9.41 18.67
C PRO A 518 25.92 10.16 17.32
N ILE A 519 25.35 11.36 17.18
CA ILE A 519 25.22 12.06 15.89
C ILE A 519 26.44 12.97 15.61
N LEU A 520 26.85 13.78 16.58
CA LEU A 520 28.08 14.58 16.57
C LEU A 520 28.22 15.57 15.39
N VAL A 521 27.13 16.22 14.97
CA VAL A 521 27.19 17.33 13.99
C VAL A 521 27.89 18.54 14.63
N PRO A 522 28.96 19.08 14.01
CA PRO A 522 29.59 20.30 14.49
C PRO A 522 28.62 21.48 14.55
N LYS A 523 28.63 22.22 15.67
CA LYS A 523 27.70 23.35 15.91
C LYS A 523 27.67 24.37 14.77
N ASN A 524 28.82 24.64 14.15
CA ASN A 524 28.99 25.57 13.03
C ASN A 524 28.30 25.14 11.72
N TYR A 525 27.76 23.91 11.65
CA TYR A 525 27.06 23.40 10.47
C TYR A 525 25.57 23.21 10.72
N ILE A 526 25.06 23.48 11.93
CA ILE A 526 23.65 23.27 12.27
C ILE A 526 22.72 24.16 11.43
N ASP A 527 23.20 25.34 11.02
CA ASP A 527 22.48 26.27 10.14
C ASP A 527 22.37 25.80 8.68
N ASN A 528 23.02 24.70 8.31
CA ASN A 528 22.71 24.02 7.04
C ASN A 528 21.29 23.41 7.06
N LEU A 529 20.76 23.02 8.22
CA LEU A 529 19.35 22.66 8.34
C LEU A 529 18.53 23.95 8.32
N ASN A 530 17.64 24.13 7.35
CA ASN A 530 16.91 25.38 7.22
C ASN A 530 15.61 25.38 8.02
N ILE A 531 14.88 24.24 8.03
CA ILE A 531 13.54 24.15 8.60
C ILE A 531 13.42 22.97 9.55
N ALA A 532 12.82 23.21 10.71
CA ALA A 532 12.37 22.17 11.62
C ALA A 532 10.86 22.30 11.88
N VAL A 533 10.09 21.33 11.37
CA VAL A 533 8.65 21.22 11.62
C VAL A 533 8.43 20.35 12.85
N MET A 534 7.67 20.84 13.83
CA MET A 534 7.35 20.10 15.06
C MET A 534 5.95 19.49 14.94
N GLN A 535 5.87 18.17 14.81
CA GLN A 535 4.64 17.40 14.65
C GLN A 535 4.33 16.61 15.93
N VAL A 536 3.13 16.80 16.50
CA VAL A 536 2.72 16.22 17.78
C VAL A 536 1.32 15.62 17.69
N ALA A 537 1.09 14.50 18.39
CA ALA A 537 -0.25 13.98 18.65
C ALA A 537 -0.85 14.72 19.86
N VAL A 538 -2.00 15.37 19.67
CA VAL A 538 -2.66 16.21 20.66
C VAL A 538 -4.08 15.72 20.89
N ARG A 539 -4.62 16.00 22.08
CA ARG A 539 -6.04 15.77 22.35
C ARG A 539 -6.82 17.01 21.92
N LEU A 540 -7.78 16.82 21.04
CA LEU A 540 -8.63 17.89 20.51
C LEU A 540 -9.72 18.28 21.53
N PRO A 541 -10.36 19.45 21.37
CA PRO A 541 -11.42 19.91 22.28
C PRO A 541 -12.61 18.95 22.40
N ASP A 542 -12.87 18.15 21.36
CA ASP A 542 -13.91 17.11 21.35
C ASP A 542 -13.49 15.81 22.06
N GLY A 543 -12.24 15.73 22.55
CA GLY A 543 -11.68 14.58 23.25
C GLY A 543 -10.98 13.56 22.36
N SER A 544 -11.09 13.68 21.03
CA SER A 544 -10.43 12.82 20.05
C SER A 544 -8.92 13.12 19.95
N VAL A 545 -8.16 12.20 19.33
CA VAL A 545 -6.72 12.40 19.10
C VAL A 545 -6.50 12.97 17.70
N GLY A 546 -5.93 14.18 17.64
CA GLY A 546 -5.48 14.82 16.40
C GLY A 546 -3.96 14.80 16.29
N ARG A 547 -3.44 14.95 15.07
CA ARG A 547 -2.01 15.22 14.84
C ARG A 547 -1.88 16.65 14.31
N ARG A 548 -0.95 17.44 14.86
CA ARG A 548 -0.77 18.87 14.56
C ARG A 548 0.70 19.23 14.39
N ALA A 549 1.00 20.02 13.37
CA ALA A 549 2.28 20.67 13.17
C ALA A 549 2.34 21.92 14.06
N ILE A 550 2.67 21.72 15.34
CA ILE A 550 2.54 22.75 16.37
C ILE A 550 3.43 23.97 16.14
N SER A 551 4.54 23.80 15.43
CA SER A 551 5.33 24.92 14.94
C SER A 551 6.18 24.57 13.72
N ILE A 552 6.49 25.60 12.93
CA ILE A 552 7.49 25.56 11.87
C ILE A 552 8.57 26.58 12.22
N ASN A 553 9.82 26.12 12.26
CA ASN A 553 10.95 26.90 12.77
C ASN A 553 12.01 27.04 11.69
N GLU A 554 12.46 28.26 11.43
CA GLU A 554 13.60 28.56 10.56
C GLU A 554 14.87 28.61 11.41
N ILE A 555 15.85 27.76 11.14
CA ILE A 555 17.16 27.85 11.79
C ILE A 555 17.96 28.94 11.06
N VAL A 556 18.46 29.93 11.80
CA VAL A 556 19.05 31.14 11.20
C VAL A 556 20.57 31.08 11.24
N ASN A 557 21.16 30.97 12.44
CA ASN A 557 22.60 30.91 12.62
C ASN A 557 23.00 30.31 13.97
N TYR A 558 24.28 29.98 14.09
CA TYR A 558 24.95 29.69 15.34
C TYR A 558 25.97 30.81 15.65
N ASP A 559 25.84 31.43 16.83
CA ASP A 559 26.80 32.40 17.33
C ASP A 559 27.85 31.70 18.20
N SER A 560 29.06 31.56 17.66
CA SER A 560 30.19 30.93 18.36
C SER A 560 30.67 31.72 19.60
N ALA A 561 30.45 33.03 19.64
CA ALA A 561 30.88 33.86 20.77
C ALA A 561 29.94 33.71 21.97
N ALA A 562 28.64 33.58 21.71
CA ALA A 562 27.62 33.36 22.73
C ALA A 562 27.35 31.86 23.02
N ASP A 563 27.90 30.95 22.20
CA ASP A 563 27.55 29.53 22.16
C ASP A 563 26.03 29.29 22.08
N ALA A 564 25.35 30.06 21.23
CA ALA A 564 23.90 30.10 21.15
C ALA A 564 23.41 29.92 19.70
N PHE A 565 22.30 29.19 19.55
CA PHE A 565 21.61 29.02 18.27
C PHE A 565 20.43 29.98 18.16
N SER A 566 20.27 30.60 16.99
CA SER A 566 19.12 31.43 16.65
C SER A 566 18.18 30.66 15.73
N PHE A 567 16.90 30.69 16.04
CA PHE A 567 15.84 30.24 15.16
C PHE A 567 14.62 31.16 15.27
N VAL A 568 13.80 31.19 14.23
CA VAL A 568 12.56 31.96 14.17
C VAL A 568 11.39 31.00 14.03
N GLU A 569 10.47 31.03 14.99
CA GLU A 569 9.20 30.32 14.88
C GLU A 569 8.28 31.10 13.94
N VAL A 570 8.07 30.59 12.72
CA VAL A 570 7.30 31.27 11.67
C VAL A 570 5.84 30.87 11.65
N PHE A 571 5.51 29.68 12.15
CA PHE A 571 4.13 29.28 12.39
C PHE A 571 4.00 28.70 13.78
N GLN A 572 2.87 28.97 14.42
CA GLN A 572 2.53 28.48 15.74
C GLN A 572 1.08 27.98 15.76
N TRP A 573 0.84 26.85 16.42
CA TRP A 573 -0.50 26.33 16.66
C TRP A 573 -1.05 26.83 18.00
N ASP A 574 -2.30 27.28 17.99
CA ASP A 574 -3.05 27.61 19.19
C ASP A 574 -3.93 26.41 19.63
N PRO A 575 -3.61 25.75 20.76
CA PRO A 575 -4.38 24.62 21.28
C PRO A 575 -5.81 24.98 21.69
N VAL A 576 -6.08 26.25 22.03
CA VAL A 576 -7.40 26.67 22.53
C VAL A 576 -8.41 26.75 21.40
N THR A 577 -7.98 27.27 20.24
CA THR A 577 -8.85 27.50 19.08
C THR A 577 -8.69 26.44 17.98
N ASP A 578 -7.68 25.58 18.09
CA ASP A 578 -7.24 24.64 17.04
C ASP A 578 -6.99 25.36 15.71
N THR A 579 -6.28 26.49 15.78
CA THR A 579 -5.89 27.33 14.63
C THR A 579 -4.37 27.48 14.55
N PHE A 580 -3.91 28.02 13.43
CA PHE A 580 -2.49 28.21 13.15
C PHE A 580 -2.24 29.66 12.77
N ASP A 581 -1.30 30.29 13.49
CA ASP A 581 -0.90 31.67 13.28
C ASP A 581 0.39 31.72 12.45
N PHE A 582 0.38 32.55 11.40
CA PHE A 582 1.59 32.87 10.62
C PHE A 582 2.37 34.02 11.27
N THR A 583 2.97 33.75 12.42
CA THR A 583 3.78 34.73 13.20
C THR A 583 4.94 35.32 12.39
N GLY A 584 5.48 34.55 11.44
CA GLY A 584 6.54 34.96 10.52
C GLY A 584 6.09 35.82 9.32
N PHE A 585 4.82 36.21 9.22
CA PHE A 585 4.33 36.99 8.08
C PHE A 585 5.03 38.36 7.98
N ASN A 586 5.68 38.64 6.86
CA ASN A 586 6.59 39.78 6.62
C ASN A 586 7.84 39.85 7.53
N ASN A 587 8.21 38.74 8.15
CA ASN A 587 9.41 38.59 8.99
C ASN A 587 10.15 37.24 8.81
N SER A 588 9.77 36.40 7.84
CA SER A 588 10.48 35.15 7.54
C SER A 588 11.88 35.45 6.99
N TYR A 589 12.89 34.87 7.63
CA TYR A 589 14.28 35.00 7.21
C TYR A 589 14.51 34.26 5.90
N LEU A 590 14.03 33.02 5.78
CA LEU A 590 14.20 32.22 4.57
C LEU A 590 13.50 32.84 3.35
N LEU A 591 12.24 33.29 3.49
CA LEU A 591 11.53 33.91 2.37
C LEU A 591 12.19 35.21 1.92
N GLU A 592 12.54 36.11 2.85
CA GLU A 592 13.00 37.46 2.49
C GLU A 592 14.49 37.55 2.21
N GLN A 593 15.32 36.78 2.93
CA GLN A 593 16.78 36.90 2.84
C GLN A 593 17.40 35.84 1.93
N ILE A 594 16.76 34.68 1.75
CA ILE A 594 17.31 33.57 0.96
C ILE A 594 16.56 33.41 -0.36
N ILE A 595 15.26 33.11 -0.31
CA ILE A 595 14.49 32.72 -1.49
C ILE A 595 14.15 33.91 -2.38
N ALA A 596 13.63 35.01 -1.83
CA ALA A 596 13.29 36.18 -2.64
C ALA A 596 14.51 36.71 -3.43
N PRO A 597 15.72 36.83 -2.85
CA PRO A 597 16.92 37.17 -3.61
C PRO A 597 17.29 36.14 -4.68
N ALA A 598 17.25 34.84 -4.35
CA ALA A 598 17.56 33.76 -5.30
C ALA A 598 16.61 33.78 -6.52
N ARG A 599 15.34 34.13 -6.29
CA ARG A 599 14.32 34.32 -7.34
C ARG A 599 14.35 35.71 -7.99
N GLY A 600 15.34 36.55 -7.69
CA GLY A 600 15.57 37.84 -8.35
C GLY A 600 14.73 39.02 -7.85
N TYR A 601 14.09 38.92 -6.67
CA TYR A 601 13.36 40.04 -6.09
C TYR A 601 14.32 41.11 -5.55
N PRO A 602 14.19 42.39 -5.97
CA PRO A 602 15.03 43.45 -5.44
C PRO A 602 14.70 43.73 -3.95
N PRO A 603 15.63 44.28 -3.16
CA PRO A 603 15.43 44.48 -1.71
C PRO A 603 14.11 45.14 -1.33
N ALA A 604 13.69 46.18 -2.05
CA ALA A 604 12.43 46.90 -1.81
C ALA A 604 11.15 46.08 -2.08
N ARG A 605 11.26 44.92 -2.77
CA ARG A 605 10.12 44.09 -3.19
C ARG A 605 10.20 42.65 -2.69
N ARG A 606 11.14 42.30 -1.81
CA ARG A 606 11.26 40.93 -1.27
C ARG A 606 9.96 40.42 -0.65
N ARG A 607 9.22 41.29 0.04
CA ARG A 607 7.90 40.99 0.61
C ARG A 607 6.80 40.65 -0.41
N GLN A 608 7.04 40.83 -1.70
CA GLN A 608 6.11 40.33 -2.72
C GLN A 608 6.07 38.79 -2.75
N ILE A 609 7.08 38.10 -2.23
CA ILE A 609 7.09 36.63 -2.15
C ILE A 609 5.91 36.07 -1.33
N TYR A 610 5.40 36.80 -0.33
CA TYR A 610 4.21 36.36 0.42
C TYR A 610 2.94 36.29 -0.44
N SER A 611 2.90 37.00 -1.58
CA SER A 611 1.81 36.84 -2.54
C SER A 611 1.83 35.45 -3.20
N LEU A 612 3.01 34.84 -3.37
CA LEU A 612 3.16 33.47 -3.85
C LEU A 612 2.64 32.47 -2.81
N VAL A 613 2.98 32.66 -1.52
CA VAL A 613 2.43 31.84 -0.42
C VAL A 613 0.90 31.86 -0.46
N LYS A 614 0.29 33.06 -0.50
CA LYS A 614 -1.17 33.21 -0.56
C LYS A 614 -1.77 32.61 -1.84
N ARG A 615 -1.08 32.71 -2.97
CA ARG A 615 -1.53 32.11 -4.24
C ARG A 615 -1.55 30.59 -4.15
N ARG A 616 -0.46 29.96 -3.68
CA ARG A 616 -0.38 28.51 -3.52
C ARG A 616 -1.38 27.99 -2.50
N ALA A 617 -1.57 28.68 -1.38
CA ALA A 617 -2.57 28.30 -0.38
C ALA A 617 -3.98 28.22 -0.99
N ARG A 618 -4.37 29.24 -1.79
CA ARG A 618 -5.66 29.24 -2.52
C ARG A 618 -5.77 28.14 -3.57
N ILE A 619 -4.67 27.77 -4.22
CA ILE A 619 -4.67 26.67 -5.19
C ILE A 619 -4.94 25.36 -4.46
N LEU A 620 -4.21 25.08 -3.38
CA LEU A 620 -4.41 23.86 -2.58
C LEU A 620 -5.83 23.77 -2.01
N GLU A 621 -6.36 24.88 -1.48
CA GLU A 621 -7.73 24.96 -0.99
C GLU A 621 -8.76 24.67 -2.10
N LYS A 622 -8.55 25.18 -3.33
CA LYS A 622 -9.41 24.89 -4.48
C LYS A 622 -9.35 23.44 -4.93
N LEU A 623 -8.16 22.82 -4.89
CA LEU A 623 -8.01 21.40 -5.20
C LEU A 623 -8.81 20.56 -4.19
N ALA A 624 -8.70 20.88 -2.91
CA ALA A 624 -9.49 20.24 -1.86
C ALA A 624 -11.00 20.40 -2.08
N ALA A 625 -11.46 21.61 -2.42
CA ALA A 625 -12.87 21.89 -2.70
C ALA A 625 -13.41 21.15 -3.94
N SER A 626 -12.53 20.70 -4.84
CA SER A 626 -12.91 19.86 -6.00
C SER A 626 -13.01 18.36 -5.70
N GLY A 627 -12.75 17.94 -4.45
CA GLY A 627 -12.75 16.53 -4.03
C GLY A 627 -11.45 15.79 -4.33
N LEU A 628 -10.40 16.50 -4.72
CA LEU A 628 -9.12 15.92 -5.12
C LEU A 628 -8.26 15.64 -3.88
N GLU A 629 -8.28 14.39 -3.42
CA GLU A 629 -7.66 13.99 -2.13
C GLU A 629 -6.63 12.87 -2.26
N GLY A 630 -6.66 12.07 -3.33
CA GLY A 630 -5.74 10.94 -3.50
C GLY A 630 -4.30 11.38 -3.69
N TYR A 631 -3.34 10.71 -3.04
CA TYR A 631 -1.92 11.07 -3.07
C TYR A 631 -1.35 11.22 -4.48
N GLN A 632 -1.58 10.20 -5.32
CA GLN A 632 -1.12 10.19 -6.71
C GLN A 632 -1.82 11.23 -7.57
N GLU A 633 -3.11 11.46 -7.33
CA GLU A 633 -3.90 12.47 -8.05
C GLU A 633 -3.43 13.89 -7.71
N VAL A 634 -3.18 14.15 -6.43
CA VAL A 634 -2.62 15.40 -5.91
C VAL A 634 -1.26 15.66 -6.53
N TYR A 635 -0.36 14.67 -6.51
CA TYR A 635 0.96 14.79 -7.12
C TYR A 635 0.89 15.11 -8.62
N ARG A 636 0.12 14.33 -9.41
CA ARG A 636 -0.02 14.55 -10.87
C ARG A 636 -0.55 15.95 -11.18
N THR A 637 -1.49 16.43 -10.38
CA THR A 637 -2.09 17.75 -10.55
C THR A 637 -1.11 18.87 -10.22
N ILE A 638 -0.38 18.76 -9.10
CA ILE A 638 0.67 19.71 -8.72
C ILE A 638 1.79 19.71 -9.77
N ALA A 639 2.26 18.53 -10.21
CA ALA A 639 3.31 18.40 -11.21
C ALA A 639 2.93 19.08 -12.53
N LYS A 640 1.68 18.93 -12.97
CA LYS A 640 1.15 19.65 -14.13
C LYS A 640 1.10 21.16 -13.89
N ALA A 641 0.63 21.59 -12.73
CA ALA A 641 0.54 23.00 -12.38
C ALA A 641 1.93 23.69 -12.30
N ILE A 642 2.96 22.97 -11.83
CA ILE A 642 4.37 23.42 -11.87
C ILE A 642 4.82 23.59 -13.31
N LYS A 643 4.57 22.60 -14.16
CA LYS A 643 4.92 22.66 -15.59
C LYS A 643 4.26 23.83 -16.31
N ASP A 644 3.03 24.17 -15.94
CA ASP A 644 2.25 25.27 -16.52
C ASP A 644 2.59 26.64 -15.87
N GLY A 645 3.47 26.69 -14.85
CA GLY A 645 3.82 27.91 -14.11
C GLY A 645 2.68 28.47 -13.24
N VAL A 646 1.69 27.63 -12.94
CA VAL A 646 0.50 28.00 -12.16
C VAL A 646 0.75 27.82 -10.66
N PHE A 647 1.42 26.73 -10.30
CA PHE A 647 1.86 26.42 -8.95
C PHE A 647 3.35 26.67 -8.89
#